data_AF-A0A1E7F451-F1
#
_entry.id   AF-A0A1E7F451-F1
#
_cell.length_a   1.000
_cell.length_b   1.000
_cell.length_c   1.000
_cell.angle_alpha   90.00
_cell.angle_beta   90.00
_cell.angle_gamma   90.00
#
_symmetry.space_group_name_H-M   'P 1'
#
loop_
_entity.id
_entity.type
_entity.pdbx_description
1 polymer ?
#
loop_
_entity_poly.entity_id
_entity_poly.type
_entity_poly.pdbx_seq_one_letter_code
_entity_poly.pdbx_strand_id
1 'polypeptide(L)'
;MIFDMTRNFLLLLIAASITFASAFVVVPSTLPKASSTPTIKASSSTITRAAARSSARRTSSFHLNSAVVDEDEDVDTAPTTTSIEHEQHHHNNRAEEIKLHAGKVTGTSFLPEETVARLAKGSPVEKAKLTGDPGSAYVDVYEFARKIREGEMTWKEVEKADLETRLKWVGMIHRGKRTPGQFLMRLKVPNGIVNSDQLRFYADSVEKYGTDFGVVDITTRQNMQMRGIKLEDADSVIDGLHARNQTSFQSALDNVRNMVGSPLAGIDPLEMVDTRPYCNILNDLITLDPATGTRGNPQWGNLPRKFNIAVSGSRDDFAHTDINDIGLQPCPHAITGEMGFNLVLGGYMSIKRVAHSIDSKMWVKADLNSVNTLCEAILRVFRDEGERKDRQKARLMWLVEKYGVDAYKAKIIEEIDSYNRGVVVEETQPKPTEPFERRDLLGVHEQKQKGLYRVGILVPVGRLSATECRQLADLAERYSNSEVRCTVEQNVLLPNVLEADVPLLLAEPSINGVNTRMKANPGKIEGGVVSCTGAEFCGFAMVETKHNAERVAKLLEELVVTPQPVRIHWTGCPNSCGQVQVADIGIMGAPAKKMVDGKKMAVPGCKIFVGGRIGEDAHLALEPTYKGIPLEDEELIPLLIQILKEEYKGVDRAEDDLSFTTIPRTPEATALAAFMAAKALEPEEKEEEEAAPAVKAEVAPPAPKAEVKVKKESAPASEANKKEEKKAAPAPVVAKIEEKKAAPAPAAPVAPVAKQEETKKAAPVVSISHDEDLMLTLQVIMDHANRSSTASKEQLIHHHEESKKEIVIDEAIDVSIPYMATAKLAFEHSSDKSMSYDEFEIKYLADSVRDVIAKRR
;
A
#
# COMPACT_ATOMS: atom_id res chain seq x y z
N MET A 1 3.87 -38.17 53.09
CA MET A 1 5.25 -37.89 52.64
C MET A 1 5.37 -36.90 51.47
N ILE A 2 4.28 -36.36 50.90
CA ILE A 2 4.32 -35.31 49.86
C ILE A 2 3.64 -34.01 50.37
N PHE A 3 3.89 -33.67 51.64
CA PHE A 3 3.33 -32.46 52.29
C PHE A 3 4.30 -31.74 53.25
N ASP A 4 5.54 -32.24 53.39
CA ASP A 4 6.59 -31.64 54.24
C ASP A 4 7.67 -30.88 53.44
N MET A 5 7.89 -31.21 52.16
CA MET A 5 8.94 -30.57 51.36
C MET A 5 8.62 -29.10 51.03
N THR A 6 7.36 -28.77 50.80
CA THR A 6 6.91 -27.40 50.46
C THR A 6 7.07 -26.41 51.61
N ARG A 7 7.05 -26.88 52.87
CA ARG A 7 7.16 -25.99 54.04
C ARG A 7 8.60 -25.56 54.34
N ASN A 8 9.58 -26.40 54.04
CA ASN A 8 10.99 -26.08 54.26
C ASN A 8 11.59 -25.20 53.16
N PHE A 9 11.08 -25.28 51.91
CA PHE A 9 11.55 -24.44 50.81
C PHE A 9 11.18 -22.96 51.01
N LEU A 10 9.98 -22.70 51.52
CA LEU A 10 9.49 -21.34 51.79
C LEU A 10 10.28 -20.63 52.91
N LEU A 11 10.77 -21.38 53.90
CA LEU A 11 11.60 -20.84 54.98
C LEU A 11 13.03 -20.50 54.55
N LEU A 12 13.59 -21.18 53.54
CA LEU A 12 14.91 -20.84 52.99
C LEU A 12 14.89 -19.50 52.24
N LEU A 13 13.82 -19.22 51.48
CA LEU A 13 13.70 -17.99 50.69
C LEU A 13 13.57 -16.73 51.58
N ILE A 14 12.87 -16.84 52.71
CA ILE A 14 12.72 -15.72 53.66
C ILE A 14 14.05 -15.38 54.36
N ALA A 15 14.93 -16.38 54.56
CA ALA A 15 16.25 -16.16 55.17
C ALA A 15 17.24 -15.43 54.24
N ALA A 16 17.09 -15.54 52.92
CA ALA A 16 18.00 -14.93 51.95
C ALA A 16 17.84 -13.39 51.86
N SER A 17 16.64 -12.86 52.12
CA SER A 17 16.31 -11.44 51.89
C SER A 17 16.75 -10.48 53.01
N ILE A 18 17.28 -10.97 54.12
CA ILE A 18 17.51 -10.18 55.34
C ILE A 18 18.99 -9.77 55.54
N THR A 19 19.91 -10.25 54.69
CA THR A 19 21.37 -10.12 54.94
C THR A 19 22.17 -9.45 53.81
N PHE A 20 21.81 -8.23 53.39
CA PHE A 20 22.79 -7.29 52.75
C PHE A 20 22.37 -5.80 52.82
N ALA A 21 21.98 -5.31 54.00
CA ALA A 21 21.52 -3.92 54.20
C ALA A 21 22.13 -3.24 55.45
N SER A 22 23.45 -3.32 55.64
CA SER A 22 24.11 -2.77 56.85
C SER A 22 25.57 -2.32 56.61
N ALA A 23 25.79 -1.22 55.89
CA ALA A 23 27.12 -0.65 55.68
C ALA A 23 27.15 0.88 55.39
N PHE A 24 26.36 1.68 56.10
CA PHE A 24 26.48 3.15 56.06
C PHE A 24 27.21 3.67 57.32
N VAL A 25 28.35 4.36 57.12
CA VAL A 25 29.10 5.01 58.20
C VAL A 25 29.30 6.49 57.89
N VAL A 26 28.80 7.29 58.84
CA VAL A 26 28.95 8.73 59.11
C VAL A 26 30.07 9.48 58.37
N VAL A 27 29.69 10.60 57.75
CA VAL A 27 30.56 11.65 57.18
C VAL A 27 31.10 12.59 58.27
N PRO A 28 32.36 13.07 58.16
CA PRO A 28 32.73 14.41 58.63
C PRO A 28 33.13 15.35 57.46
N SER A 29 32.81 16.64 57.60
CA SER A 29 32.94 17.66 56.55
C SER A 29 34.16 18.56 56.71
N THR A 30 34.77 18.99 55.60
CA THR A 30 35.63 20.18 55.54
C THR A 30 35.54 20.90 54.18
N LEU A 31 35.21 22.19 54.22
CA LEU A 31 35.43 23.15 53.11
C LEU A 31 36.90 23.60 53.06
N PRO A 32 37.37 24.15 51.93
CA PRO A 32 37.59 25.61 51.93
C PRO A 32 37.13 26.33 50.65
N LYS A 33 37.18 27.67 50.69
CA LYS A 33 36.73 28.61 49.64
C LYS A 33 37.93 29.27 48.92
N ALA A 34 37.76 29.73 47.68
CA ALA A 34 38.35 31.00 47.21
C ALA A 34 37.65 31.60 45.97
N SER A 35 37.69 32.94 45.93
CA SER A 35 37.28 33.95 44.93
C SER A 35 37.68 33.70 43.45
N SER A 36 37.18 34.44 42.43
CA SER A 36 36.71 35.84 42.42
C SER A 36 35.66 36.21 41.34
N THR A 37 35.10 37.42 41.44
CA THR A 37 34.18 38.08 40.46
C THR A 37 34.74 39.47 40.10
N PRO A 38 34.39 40.05 38.93
CA PRO A 38 33.42 41.16 38.89
C PRO A 38 32.46 41.04 37.66
N THR A 39 31.19 41.49 37.58
CA THR A 39 30.48 42.73 37.99
C THR A 39 30.95 43.96 37.17
N ILE A 40 30.12 44.66 36.37
CA ILE A 40 29.15 45.70 36.80
C ILE A 40 28.16 46.10 35.68
N LYS A 41 26.85 46.14 36.02
CA LYS A 41 25.71 47.02 35.63
C LYS A 41 25.39 47.42 34.16
N ALA A 42 24.08 47.65 33.95
CA ALA A 42 23.44 48.38 32.85
C ALA A 42 22.50 49.49 33.40
N SER A 43 21.97 50.42 32.57
CA SER A 43 20.69 51.13 32.79
C SER A 43 20.28 52.16 31.71
N SER A 44 18.97 52.22 31.39
CA SER A 44 18.14 53.42 31.03
C SER A 44 18.40 54.26 29.75
N SER A 45 17.46 55.01 29.15
CA SER A 45 15.97 54.97 29.05
C SER A 45 15.41 56.11 28.14
N THR A 46 14.07 56.14 27.90
CA THR A 46 13.21 57.35 27.71
C THR A 46 12.93 57.97 26.30
N ILE A 47 11.72 57.69 25.77
CA ILE A 47 10.63 58.58 25.24
C ILE A 47 10.96 59.87 24.41
N THR A 48 10.31 60.09 23.25
CA THR A 48 9.30 61.18 22.90
C THR A 48 8.85 61.15 21.40
N ARG A 49 7.79 61.90 21.01
CA ARG A 49 7.03 61.90 19.72
C ARG A 49 7.30 63.11 18.78
N ALA A 50 6.75 63.01 17.54
CA ALA A 50 6.14 64.07 16.68
C ALA A 50 7.02 64.84 15.64
N ALA A 51 6.51 65.46 14.55
CA ALA A 51 5.33 65.23 13.66
C ALA A 51 5.29 66.24 12.45
N ALA A 52 4.51 65.94 11.39
CA ALA A 52 3.96 66.88 10.36
C ALA A 52 4.96 67.51 9.32
N ARG A 53 4.61 68.06 8.12
CA ARG A 53 3.40 68.04 7.22
C ARG A 53 3.75 68.66 5.81
N SER A 54 2.89 68.42 4.79
CA SER A 54 2.61 69.27 3.58
C SER A 54 3.71 69.53 2.51
N SER A 55 3.45 69.88 1.22
CA SER A 55 2.28 69.73 0.28
C SER A 55 2.57 70.30 -1.14
N ALA A 56 1.78 69.87 -2.18
CA ALA A 56 1.41 70.62 -3.42
C ALA A 56 2.48 70.85 -4.55
N ARG A 57 2.16 71.11 -5.85
CA ARG A 57 1.09 70.67 -6.83
C ARG A 57 1.32 71.31 -8.24
N ARG A 58 0.94 70.62 -9.36
CA ARG A 58 0.67 71.17 -10.75
C ARG A 58 1.90 71.74 -11.54
N THR A 59 1.99 72.00 -12.87
CA THR A 59 1.30 71.77 -14.21
C THR A 59 2.22 72.35 -15.33
N SER A 60 2.16 72.15 -16.67
CA SER A 60 1.51 71.22 -17.66
C SER A 60 1.94 71.59 -19.13
N SER A 61 1.38 70.93 -20.16
CA SER A 61 1.19 71.40 -21.58
C SER A 61 2.40 71.59 -22.54
N PHE A 62 2.33 71.44 -23.89
CA PHE A 62 1.47 70.66 -24.85
C PHE A 62 2.00 70.81 -26.33
N HIS A 63 2.09 69.73 -27.14
CA HIS A 63 2.11 69.68 -28.65
C HIS A 63 3.23 70.43 -29.47
N LEU A 64 3.58 70.12 -30.74
CA LEU A 64 3.34 68.98 -31.67
C LEU A 64 4.36 68.96 -32.86
N ASN A 65 4.42 67.81 -33.57
CA ASN A 65 4.52 67.62 -35.04
C ASN A 65 5.78 67.01 -35.74
N SER A 66 5.47 66.04 -36.62
CA SER A 66 6.14 65.56 -37.86
C SER A 66 7.54 64.88 -37.87
N ALA A 67 7.50 63.55 -37.98
CA ALA A 67 7.83 62.78 -39.22
C ALA A 67 9.15 61.96 -39.34
N VAL A 68 8.95 60.64 -39.60
CA VAL A 68 9.65 59.77 -40.58
C VAL A 68 10.91 58.98 -40.14
N VAL A 69 10.66 57.71 -39.75
CA VAL A 69 11.22 56.45 -40.30
C VAL A 69 12.40 55.71 -39.60
N ASP A 70 12.22 54.38 -39.58
CA ASP A 70 13.05 53.20 -39.27
C ASP A 70 13.57 52.83 -37.84
N GLU A 71 13.15 51.62 -37.44
CA GLU A 71 13.84 50.51 -36.75
C GLU A 71 14.63 50.76 -35.44
N ASP A 72 13.98 50.54 -34.29
CA ASP A 72 14.16 49.35 -33.42
C ASP A 72 13.14 49.41 -32.23
N GLU A 73 12.58 48.29 -31.76
CA GLU A 73 11.48 48.28 -30.75
C GLU A 73 11.95 48.16 -29.28
N ASP A 74 11.24 48.87 -28.39
CA ASP A 74 11.53 49.01 -26.95
C ASP A 74 11.30 47.73 -26.12
N VAL A 75 12.25 47.38 -25.24
CA VAL A 75 11.97 46.62 -24.00
C VAL A 75 12.93 47.06 -22.86
N ASP A 76 12.47 47.87 -21.89
CA ASP A 76 12.83 47.69 -20.47
C ASP A 76 11.93 48.44 -19.45
N THR A 77 11.89 47.93 -18.22
CA THR A 77 11.51 48.58 -16.94
C THR A 77 10.07 49.05 -16.66
N ALA A 78 9.28 48.11 -16.10
CA ALA A 78 8.68 48.23 -14.75
C ALA A 78 7.54 49.26 -14.48
N PRO A 79 6.93 49.26 -13.27
CA PRO A 79 6.35 48.11 -12.57
C PRO A 79 4.89 48.36 -12.09
N THR A 80 4.06 47.32 -12.04
CA THR A 80 2.76 47.36 -11.33
C THR A 80 2.47 46.07 -10.57
N THR A 81 1.91 46.22 -9.37
CA THR A 81 1.42 45.12 -8.52
C THR A 81 0.22 44.41 -9.15
N THR A 82 0.29 43.08 -9.25
CA THR A 82 -0.87 42.21 -9.50
C THR A 82 -1.13 41.29 -8.32
N SER A 83 -2.39 40.90 -8.18
CA SER A 83 -2.86 39.88 -7.24
C SER A 83 -2.22 38.52 -7.52
N ILE A 84 -2.04 37.72 -6.46
CA ILE A 84 -1.80 36.27 -6.60
C ILE A 84 -3.11 35.66 -7.09
N GLU A 85 -3.22 35.45 -8.39
CA GLU A 85 -4.27 34.61 -8.97
C GLU A 85 -3.91 33.14 -8.74
N HIS A 86 -4.92 32.28 -8.57
CA HIS A 86 -4.71 30.84 -8.44
C HIS A 86 -4.09 30.29 -9.73
N GLU A 87 -2.94 29.60 -9.62
CA GLU A 87 -2.38 28.83 -10.74
C GLU A 87 -3.40 27.77 -11.19
N GLN A 88 -3.94 27.96 -12.39
CA GLN A 88 -4.85 27.00 -13.00
C GLN A 88 -4.05 25.78 -13.48
N HIS A 89 -4.63 24.58 -13.35
CA HIS A 89 -4.00 23.36 -13.86
C HIS A 89 -3.80 23.45 -15.39
N HIS A 90 -2.55 23.62 -15.82
CA HIS A 90 -2.16 23.66 -17.23
C HIS A 90 -2.38 22.31 -17.94
N HIS A 91 -3.59 22.11 -18.48
CA HIS A 91 -3.90 21.02 -19.38
C HIS A 91 -3.29 21.26 -20.78
N ASN A 92 -2.65 20.20 -21.31
CA ASN A 92 -2.32 19.98 -22.73
C ASN A 92 -2.20 21.24 -23.64
N ASN A 93 -0.98 21.78 -23.79
CA ASN A 93 -0.67 22.71 -24.90
C ASN A 93 -0.89 22.07 -26.29
N ARG A 94 -0.90 20.73 -26.35
CA ARG A 94 -1.41 19.96 -27.49
C ARG A 94 -2.94 19.85 -27.39
N ALA A 95 -3.65 20.86 -27.88
CA ALA A 95 -5.11 20.93 -27.91
C ALA A 95 -5.70 19.94 -28.93
N GLU A 96 -5.64 18.64 -28.62
CA GLU A 96 -6.23 17.57 -29.43
C GLU A 96 -7.76 17.64 -29.34
N GLU A 97 -8.44 17.74 -30.48
CA GLU A 97 -9.91 17.71 -30.57
C GLU A 97 -10.41 16.34 -30.07
N ILE A 98 -10.92 16.27 -28.84
CA ILE A 98 -11.36 15.02 -28.20
C ILE A 98 -12.61 14.49 -28.91
N LYS A 99 -12.42 13.56 -29.85
CA LYS A 99 -13.49 13.05 -30.71
C LYS A 99 -14.43 12.16 -29.91
N LEU A 100 -15.71 12.54 -29.83
CA LEU A 100 -16.74 11.75 -29.14
C LEU A 100 -16.87 10.36 -29.77
N HIS A 101 -16.65 9.31 -28.99
CA HIS A 101 -16.83 7.93 -29.42
C HIS A 101 -18.20 7.44 -28.93
N ALA A 102 -19.05 6.97 -29.85
CA ALA A 102 -20.46 6.64 -29.58
C ALA A 102 -21.24 7.76 -28.84
N GLY A 103 -20.90 9.03 -29.10
CA GLY A 103 -21.55 10.20 -28.50
C GLY A 103 -21.11 10.55 -27.07
N LYS A 104 -20.07 9.90 -26.54
CA LYS A 104 -19.49 10.20 -25.22
C LYS A 104 -17.97 10.43 -25.33
N VAL A 105 -17.37 11.03 -24.30
CA VAL A 105 -15.91 10.98 -24.11
C VAL A 105 -15.57 9.61 -23.52
N THR A 106 -14.69 8.84 -24.18
CA THR A 106 -14.36 7.47 -23.77
C THR A 106 -12.87 7.18 -23.93
N GLY A 107 -12.39 5.99 -23.55
CA GLY A 107 -10.97 5.65 -23.69
C GLY A 107 -10.47 5.62 -25.14
N THR A 108 -11.37 5.47 -26.10
CA THR A 108 -11.08 5.54 -27.54
C THR A 108 -11.05 6.99 -28.06
N SER A 109 -11.68 7.95 -27.38
CA SER A 109 -11.67 9.39 -27.75
C SER A 109 -10.29 10.05 -27.68
N PHE A 110 -9.36 9.45 -26.93
CA PHE A 110 -7.99 9.95 -26.75
C PHE A 110 -6.95 9.16 -27.57
N LEU A 111 -7.37 8.34 -28.54
CA LEU A 111 -6.46 7.55 -29.37
C LEU A 111 -6.28 8.20 -30.76
N PRO A 112 -5.04 8.33 -31.25
CA PRO A 112 -4.76 8.69 -32.64
C PRO A 112 -5.44 7.76 -33.65
N GLU A 113 -5.75 8.27 -34.85
CA GLU A 113 -6.57 7.54 -35.84
C GLU A 113 -5.88 6.27 -36.36
N GLU A 114 -4.56 6.30 -36.54
CA GLU A 114 -3.74 5.13 -36.87
C GLU A 114 -3.69 4.11 -35.72
N THR A 115 -3.90 4.56 -34.48
CA THR A 115 -4.06 3.68 -33.32
C THR A 115 -5.44 3.03 -33.32
N VAL A 116 -6.53 3.78 -33.53
CA VAL A 116 -7.88 3.21 -33.72
C VAL A 116 -7.89 2.19 -34.87
N ALA A 117 -7.21 2.48 -35.99
CA ALA A 117 -7.05 1.56 -37.11
C ALA A 117 -6.23 0.29 -36.76
N ARG A 118 -5.33 0.36 -35.77
CA ARG A 118 -4.63 -0.81 -35.20
C ARG A 118 -5.50 -1.59 -34.23
N LEU A 119 -6.37 -0.96 -33.42
CA LEU A 119 -7.32 -1.68 -32.55
C LEU A 119 -8.26 -2.57 -33.37
N ALA A 120 -8.80 -2.07 -34.49
CA ALA A 120 -9.69 -2.84 -35.37
C ALA A 120 -9.03 -4.11 -35.95
N LYS A 121 -7.71 -4.07 -36.14
CA LYS A 121 -6.85 -5.18 -36.60
C LYS A 121 -6.19 -5.96 -35.45
N GLY A 122 -6.47 -5.57 -34.21
CA GLY A 122 -5.83 -6.06 -32.99
C GLY A 122 -6.42 -7.37 -32.48
N SER A 123 -6.00 -7.72 -31.26
CA SER A 123 -6.45 -8.92 -30.56
C SER A 123 -7.97 -8.89 -30.25
N PRO A 124 -8.60 -10.03 -29.88
CA PRO A 124 -10.02 -10.05 -29.51
C PRO A 124 -10.40 -9.08 -28.37
N VAL A 125 -9.46 -8.74 -27.49
CA VAL A 125 -9.67 -7.74 -26.43
C VAL A 125 -9.69 -6.32 -27.01
N GLU A 126 -8.82 -5.99 -27.98
CA GLU A 126 -8.86 -4.66 -28.63
C GLU A 126 -10.16 -4.45 -29.39
N LYS A 127 -10.67 -5.50 -30.04
CA LYS A 127 -11.96 -5.47 -30.72
C LYS A 127 -13.11 -5.28 -29.74
N ALA A 128 -13.09 -5.97 -28.60
CA ALA A 128 -14.08 -5.75 -27.54
C ALA A 128 -14.06 -4.30 -27.03
N LYS A 129 -12.87 -3.69 -26.85
CA LYS A 129 -12.72 -2.28 -26.45
C LYS A 129 -13.25 -1.27 -27.48
N LEU A 130 -13.35 -1.64 -28.77
CA LEU A 130 -14.01 -0.81 -29.79
C LEU A 130 -15.53 -1.01 -29.82
N THR A 131 -16.00 -2.25 -29.66
CA THR A 131 -17.45 -2.56 -29.69
C THR A 131 -18.18 -2.02 -28.46
N GLY A 132 -17.55 -2.08 -27.28
CA GLY A 132 -18.01 -1.39 -26.07
C GLY A 132 -16.80 -0.79 -25.37
N ASP A 133 -16.75 0.55 -25.29
CA ASP A 133 -15.60 1.22 -24.70
C ASP A 133 -15.51 0.89 -23.20
N PRO A 134 -14.31 0.59 -22.65
CA PRO A 134 -14.18 0.31 -21.24
C PRO A 134 -14.55 1.48 -20.31
N GLY A 135 -14.48 2.72 -20.79
CA GLY A 135 -14.89 3.89 -20.03
C GLY A 135 -16.38 3.93 -19.71
N SER A 136 -17.27 3.30 -20.50
CA SER A 136 -18.69 3.24 -20.11
C SER A 136 -18.93 2.27 -18.96
N ALA A 137 -18.02 1.30 -18.72
CA ALA A 137 -18.17 0.35 -17.62
C ALA A 137 -18.19 1.02 -16.23
N TYR A 138 -17.62 2.22 -16.10
CA TYR A 138 -17.70 3.07 -14.91
C TYR A 138 -19.14 3.41 -14.51
N VAL A 139 -20.07 3.45 -15.48
CA VAL A 139 -21.50 3.71 -15.27
C VAL A 139 -22.33 2.44 -15.46
N ASP A 140 -22.05 1.63 -16.49
CA ASP A 140 -22.83 0.44 -16.84
C ASP A 140 -22.92 -0.57 -15.67
N VAL A 141 -21.93 -0.61 -14.77
CA VAL A 141 -21.93 -1.46 -13.58
C VAL A 141 -23.10 -1.16 -12.62
N TYR A 142 -23.51 0.10 -12.50
CA TYR A 142 -24.64 0.51 -11.66
C TYR A 142 -25.97 0.00 -12.24
N GLU A 143 -26.15 0.11 -13.57
CA GLU A 143 -27.32 -0.45 -14.24
C GLU A 143 -27.36 -1.98 -14.14
N PHE A 144 -26.23 -2.68 -14.30
CA PHE A 144 -26.19 -4.13 -14.07
C PHE A 144 -26.54 -4.50 -12.62
N ALA A 145 -26.03 -3.77 -11.63
CA ALA A 145 -26.32 -4.03 -10.22
C ALA A 145 -27.81 -3.81 -9.91
N ARG A 146 -28.36 -2.66 -10.33
CA ARG A 146 -29.78 -2.30 -10.20
C ARG A 146 -30.69 -3.36 -10.81
N LYS A 147 -30.47 -3.72 -12.07
CA LYS A 147 -31.33 -4.67 -12.81
C LYS A 147 -31.34 -6.08 -12.24
N ILE A 148 -30.22 -6.52 -11.64
CA ILE A 148 -30.15 -7.83 -10.98
C ILE A 148 -30.88 -7.80 -9.62
N ARG A 149 -30.82 -6.68 -8.87
CA ARG A 149 -31.63 -6.51 -7.64
C ARG A 149 -33.13 -6.47 -7.91
N GLU A 150 -33.55 -5.79 -8.97
CA GLU A 150 -34.96 -5.70 -9.39
C GLU A 150 -35.48 -6.98 -10.07
N GLY A 151 -34.60 -7.89 -10.46
CA GLY A 151 -34.96 -9.12 -11.16
C GLY A 151 -35.27 -8.94 -12.66
N GLU A 152 -34.95 -7.79 -13.25
CA GLU A 152 -35.02 -7.58 -14.71
C GLU A 152 -34.08 -8.52 -15.47
N MET A 153 -32.94 -8.90 -14.87
CA MET A 153 -31.95 -9.80 -15.46
C MET A 153 -31.15 -10.56 -14.40
N THR A 154 -30.35 -11.54 -14.82
CA THR A 154 -29.32 -12.19 -14.00
C THR A 154 -27.91 -11.90 -14.51
N TRP A 155 -26.88 -12.16 -13.69
CA TRP A 155 -25.47 -12.06 -14.10
C TRP A 155 -25.12 -12.91 -15.34
N LYS A 156 -25.93 -13.92 -15.68
CA LYS A 156 -25.73 -14.80 -16.85
C LYS A 156 -26.15 -14.14 -18.18
N GLU A 157 -27.00 -13.12 -18.12
CA GLU A 157 -27.50 -12.37 -19.26
C GLU A 157 -26.67 -11.10 -19.55
N VAL A 158 -25.77 -10.74 -18.63
CA VAL A 158 -24.71 -9.75 -18.90
C VAL A 158 -23.83 -10.25 -20.04
N GLU A 159 -23.58 -9.40 -21.04
CA GLU A 159 -22.81 -9.79 -22.20
C GLU A 159 -21.42 -10.32 -21.84
N LYS A 160 -20.96 -11.33 -22.59
CA LYS A 160 -19.65 -11.95 -22.38
C LYS A 160 -18.49 -10.95 -22.57
N ALA A 161 -18.66 -9.94 -23.42
CA ALA A 161 -17.69 -8.85 -23.54
C ALA A 161 -17.54 -8.10 -22.22
N ASP A 162 -18.61 -7.93 -21.47
CA ASP A 162 -18.68 -7.10 -20.29
C ASP A 162 -18.20 -7.88 -19.07
N LEU A 163 -18.82 -9.05 -18.86
CA LEU A 163 -18.51 -10.00 -17.79
C LEU A 163 -17.05 -10.46 -17.81
N GLU A 164 -16.47 -10.68 -18.99
CA GLU A 164 -15.08 -11.14 -19.15
C GLU A 164 -14.08 -10.08 -19.65
N THR A 165 -14.50 -8.85 -19.94
CA THR A 165 -13.58 -7.76 -20.35
C THR A 165 -13.89 -6.45 -19.65
N ARG A 166 -15.05 -5.81 -19.92
CA ARG A 166 -15.28 -4.41 -19.54
C ARG A 166 -15.38 -4.19 -18.02
N LEU A 167 -16.05 -5.08 -17.26
CA LEU A 167 -16.13 -4.98 -15.79
C LEU A 167 -14.76 -4.96 -15.08
N LYS A 168 -13.70 -5.43 -15.75
CA LYS A 168 -12.32 -5.41 -15.23
C LYS A 168 -11.72 -3.99 -15.19
N TRP A 169 -12.42 -2.99 -15.74
CA TRP A 169 -12.13 -1.56 -15.56
C TRP A 169 -12.76 -0.96 -14.30
N VAL A 170 -13.84 -1.53 -13.75
CA VAL A 170 -14.36 -1.18 -12.41
C VAL A 170 -13.87 -2.15 -11.33
N GLY A 171 -12.69 -2.74 -11.55
CA GLY A 171 -12.06 -3.70 -10.66
C GLY A 171 -12.81 -5.03 -10.45
N MET A 172 -13.99 -5.21 -11.05
CA MET A 172 -14.83 -6.40 -10.94
C MET A 172 -14.39 -7.48 -11.93
N ILE A 173 -13.82 -8.55 -11.40
CA ILE A 173 -13.12 -9.56 -12.20
C ILE A 173 -13.75 -10.94 -11.95
N HIS A 174 -14.67 -11.33 -12.84
CA HIS A 174 -15.35 -12.62 -12.79
C HIS A 174 -14.39 -13.82 -12.74
N ARG A 175 -14.87 -14.91 -12.13
CA ARG A 175 -14.11 -16.14 -11.85
C ARG A 175 -14.88 -17.43 -12.17
N GLY A 176 -15.77 -17.41 -13.17
CA GLY A 176 -16.71 -18.51 -13.47
C GLY A 176 -16.18 -19.92 -13.77
N LYS A 177 -14.86 -20.18 -13.72
CA LYS A 177 -14.29 -21.53 -13.64
C LYS A 177 -14.15 -22.09 -12.22
N ARG A 178 -14.25 -21.24 -11.20
CA ARG A 178 -14.07 -21.56 -9.78
C ARG A 178 -15.25 -21.06 -8.95
N THR A 179 -15.68 -19.82 -9.18
CA THR A 179 -16.77 -19.16 -8.46
C THR A 179 -17.74 -18.48 -9.45
N PRO A 180 -18.70 -19.22 -10.05
CA PRO A 180 -19.66 -18.67 -11.01
C PRO A 180 -20.57 -17.60 -10.40
N GLY A 181 -20.73 -16.46 -11.08
CA GLY A 181 -21.54 -15.34 -10.60
C GLY A 181 -20.90 -14.50 -9.49
N GLN A 182 -19.76 -14.93 -8.95
CA GLN A 182 -18.96 -14.18 -7.99
C GLN A 182 -17.72 -13.57 -8.66
N PHE A 183 -17.29 -12.45 -8.10
CA PHE A 183 -16.22 -11.62 -8.62
C PHE A 183 -15.14 -11.47 -7.56
N LEU A 184 -13.91 -11.33 -8.05
CA LEU A 184 -12.89 -10.61 -7.31
C LEU A 184 -13.10 -9.12 -7.58
N MET A 185 -13.30 -8.31 -6.54
CA MET A 185 -13.10 -6.86 -6.65
C MET A 185 -11.66 -6.51 -6.25
N ARG A 186 -10.97 -5.71 -7.06
CA ARG A 186 -9.62 -5.21 -6.77
C ARG A 186 -9.59 -3.69 -6.70
N LEU A 187 -8.87 -3.17 -5.71
CA LEU A 187 -8.79 -1.75 -5.42
C LEU A 187 -7.62 -1.02 -6.10
N LYS A 188 -7.56 0.29 -5.86
CA LYS A 188 -6.40 1.16 -5.92
C LYS A 188 -6.08 1.58 -4.48
N VAL A 189 -4.86 1.32 -4.04
CA VAL A 189 -4.35 1.57 -2.70
C VAL A 189 -2.92 2.12 -2.86
N PRO A 190 -2.75 3.40 -3.23
CA PRO A 190 -1.42 3.97 -3.50
C PRO A 190 -0.52 3.84 -2.27
N ASN A 191 0.76 3.50 -2.51
CA ASN A 191 1.75 3.26 -1.45
C ASN A 191 1.36 2.15 -0.43
N GLY A 192 0.29 1.39 -0.69
CA GLY A 192 -0.19 0.31 0.17
C GLY A 192 -0.85 0.75 1.48
N ILE A 193 -1.18 2.03 1.65
CA ILE A 193 -1.72 2.56 2.90
C ILE A 193 -3.25 2.42 2.91
N VAL A 194 -3.78 1.85 3.99
CA VAL A 194 -5.21 1.81 4.34
C VAL A 194 -5.41 2.26 5.79
N ASN A 195 -6.65 2.46 6.22
CA ASN A 195 -6.98 2.77 7.61
C ASN A 195 -7.96 1.77 8.26
N SER A 196 -8.21 1.94 9.56
CA SER A 196 -9.14 1.14 10.37
C SER A 196 -10.56 1.06 9.77
N ASP A 197 -11.17 2.19 9.42
CA ASP A 197 -12.49 2.26 8.78
C ASP A 197 -12.53 1.50 7.43
N GLN A 198 -11.53 1.67 6.57
CA GLN A 198 -11.43 0.93 5.31
C GLN A 198 -11.32 -0.58 5.55
N LEU A 199 -10.56 -1.02 6.57
CA LEU A 199 -10.47 -2.44 6.96
C LEU A 199 -11.79 -2.99 7.49
N ARG A 200 -12.55 -2.22 8.29
CA ARG A 200 -13.91 -2.58 8.74
C ARG A 200 -14.84 -2.72 7.54
N PHE A 201 -14.87 -1.71 6.65
CA PHE A 201 -15.66 -1.74 5.42
C PHE A 201 -15.33 -2.91 4.50
N TYR A 202 -14.06 -3.33 4.38
CA TYR A 202 -13.71 -4.54 3.62
C TYR A 202 -14.26 -5.81 4.26
N ALA A 203 -14.26 -5.90 5.59
CA ALA A 203 -14.84 -7.04 6.32
C ALA A 203 -16.35 -7.14 6.05
N ASP A 204 -17.07 -6.04 6.25
CA ASP A 204 -18.52 -5.95 6.06
C ASP A 204 -18.92 -6.24 4.60
N SER A 205 -18.10 -5.77 3.65
CA SER A 205 -18.28 -6.01 2.21
C SER A 205 -18.19 -7.49 1.81
N VAL A 206 -17.43 -8.32 2.54
CA VAL A 206 -17.20 -9.74 2.18
C VAL A 206 -17.93 -10.74 3.09
N GLU A 207 -18.21 -10.39 4.35
CA GLU A 207 -18.73 -11.31 5.36
C GLU A 207 -20.05 -11.99 4.96
N LYS A 208 -20.93 -11.26 4.27
CA LYS A 208 -22.22 -11.75 3.73
C LYS A 208 -22.10 -12.89 2.70
N TYR A 209 -20.89 -13.27 2.27
CA TYR A 209 -20.64 -14.41 1.39
C TYR A 209 -20.04 -15.64 2.11
N GLY A 210 -19.87 -15.59 3.43
CA GLY A 210 -19.36 -16.70 4.26
C GLY A 210 -17.86 -16.96 4.10
N THR A 211 -17.29 -17.78 4.99
CA THR A 211 -15.83 -18.04 5.07
C THR A 211 -15.21 -18.59 3.78
N ASP A 212 -15.98 -19.32 3.00
CA ASP A 212 -15.48 -20.09 1.84
C ASP A 212 -15.24 -19.19 0.61
N PHE A 213 -15.84 -18.01 0.58
CA PHE A 213 -15.78 -17.06 -0.55
C PHE A 213 -15.52 -15.62 -0.11
N GLY A 214 -16.05 -15.21 1.03
CA GLY A 214 -15.95 -13.87 1.62
C GLY A 214 -14.64 -13.65 2.36
N VAL A 215 -13.55 -13.44 1.61
CA VAL A 215 -12.22 -13.17 2.16
C VAL A 215 -11.56 -11.95 1.50
N VAL A 216 -10.61 -11.36 2.21
CA VAL A 216 -9.74 -10.28 1.71
C VAL A 216 -8.33 -10.85 1.50
N ASP A 217 -7.72 -10.55 0.35
CA ASP A 217 -6.31 -10.89 0.09
C ASP A 217 -5.47 -9.62 -0.06
N ILE A 218 -4.37 -9.54 0.70
CA ILE A 218 -3.25 -8.63 0.42
C ILE A 218 -2.46 -9.22 -0.75
N THR A 219 -1.89 -8.37 -1.61
CA THR A 219 -1.36 -8.77 -2.92
C THR A 219 0.06 -8.28 -3.16
N THR A 220 0.73 -8.93 -4.12
CA THR A 220 2.10 -8.66 -4.60
C THR A 220 2.32 -7.30 -5.30
N ARG A 221 1.47 -6.31 -4.97
CA ARG A 221 1.60 -4.88 -5.30
C ARG A 221 1.04 -4.01 -4.16
N GLN A 222 1.16 -4.47 -2.90
CA GLN A 222 0.62 -3.82 -1.70
C GLN A 222 -0.79 -3.25 -1.92
N ASN A 223 -1.73 -4.12 -2.29
CA ASN A 223 -3.08 -3.74 -2.69
C ASN A 223 -4.08 -4.81 -2.24
N MET A 224 -5.32 -4.41 -2.00
CA MET A 224 -6.38 -5.24 -1.46
C MET A 224 -7.23 -5.90 -2.57
N GLN A 225 -7.76 -7.07 -2.25
CA GLN A 225 -8.61 -7.87 -3.12
C GLN A 225 -9.76 -8.50 -2.31
N MET A 226 -10.98 -7.99 -2.47
CA MET A 226 -12.19 -8.53 -1.86
C MET A 226 -12.77 -9.66 -2.72
N ARG A 227 -13.25 -10.73 -2.09
CA ARG A 227 -13.84 -11.92 -2.73
C ARG A 227 -15.29 -12.15 -2.31
N GLY A 228 -15.97 -13.05 -3.01
CA GLY A 228 -17.39 -13.34 -2.82
C GLY A 228 -18.33 -12.32 -3.48
N ILE A 229 -17.88 -11.06 -3.66
CA ILE A 229 -18.62 -9.94 -4.26
C ILE A 229 -19.43 -10.39 -5.48
N LYS A 230 -20.74 -10.13 -5.47
CA LYS A 230 -21.61 -10.38 -6.63
C LYS A 230 -21.86 -9.10 -7.42
N LEU A 231 -22.61 -9.19 -8.53
CA LEU A 231 -22.85 -8.02 -9.38
C LEU A 231 -23.99 -7.15 -8.86
N GLU A 232 -25.00 -7.74 -8.22
CA GLU A 232 -26.10 -7.02 -7.54
C GLU A 232 -25.66 -6.14 -6.34
N ASP A 233 -24.44 -6.34 -5.84
CA ASP A 233 -23.84 -5.61 -4.73
C ASP A 233 -22.82 -4.54 -5.20
N ALA A 234 -22.48 -4.50 -6.49
CA ALA A 234 -21.25 -3.88 -6.99
C ALA A 234 -21.18 -2.36 -6.81
N ASP A 235 -22.29 -1.67 -7.07
CA ASP A 235 -22.46 -0.22 -6.90
C ASP A 235 -22.28 0.20 -5.45
N SER A 236 -22.98 -0.45 -4.51
CA SER A 236 -22.89 -0.14 -3.07
C SER A 236 -21.46 -0.25 -2.52
N VAL A 237 -20.66 -1.18 -3.07
CA VAL A 237 -19.26 -1.33 -2.70
C VAL A 237 -18.38 -0.27 -3.40
N ILE A 238 -18.68 0.13 -4.63
CA ILE A 238 -17.95 1.22 -5.32
C ILE A 238 -18.20 2.56 -4.61
N ASP A 239 -19.45 2.87 -4.26
CA ASP A 239 -19.82 4.10 -3.54
C ASP A 239 -19.20 4.12 -2.14
N GLY A 240 -19.23 2.99 -1.43
CA GLY A 240 -18.60 2.84 -0.12
C GLY A 240 -17.06 2.96 -0.13
N LEU A 241 -16.42 2.69 -1.27
CA LEU A 241 -15.00 2.99 -1.52
C LEU A 241 -14.78 4.48 -1.83
N HIS A 242 -15.60 5.07 -2.70
CA HIS A 242 -15.48 6.47 -3.11
C HIS A 242 -15.66 7.42 -1.91
N ALA A 243 -16.61 7.12 -1.02
CA ALA A 243 -16.80 7.83 0.25
C ALA A 243 -15.57 7.78 1.18
N ARG A 244 -14.67 6.82 0.98
CA ARG A 244 -13.41 6.61 1.73
C ARG A 244 -12.16 7.07 0.96
N ASN A 245 -12.35 7.87 -0.09
CA ASN A 245 -11.33 8.29 -1.07
C ASN A 245 -10.52 7.12 -1.68
N GLN A 246 -11.18 5.97 -1.87
CA GLN A 246 -10.64 4.83 -2.59
C GLN A 246 -11.44 4.58 -3.87
N THR A 247 -10.93 3.71 -4.74
CA THR A 247 -11.68 3.24 -5.91
C THR A 247 -11.23 1.84 -6.32
N SER A 248 -12.11 1.10 -7.00
CA SER A 248 -11.76 -0.14 -7.70
C SER A 248 -11.29 0.10 -9.15
N PHE A 249 -11.42 1.33 -9.64
CA PHE A 249 -11.33 1.63 -11.07
C PHE A 249 -9.90 1.48 -11.61
N GLN A 250 -9.83 1.04 -12.87
CA GLN A 250 -8.62 0.79 -13.65
C GLN A 250 -7.61 -0.17 -12.96
N SER A 251 -8.04 -1.01 -12.01
CA SER A 251 -7.14 -1.90 -11.26
C SER A 251 -6.76 -3.20 -11.98
N ALA A 252 -7.43 -3.53 -13.09
CA ALA A 252 -7.25 -4.78 -13.83
C ALA A 252 -7.27 -4.63 -15.36
N LEU A 253 -7.24 -5.78 -16.05
CA LEU A 253 -6.94 -5.97 -17.47
C LEU A 253 -5.85 -5.05 -18.06
N ASP A 254 -6.20 -4.11 -18.94
CA ASP A 254 -5.25 -3.30 -19.74
C ASP A 254 -5.25 -1.84 -19.29
N ASN A 255 -4.87 -1.67 -18.02
CA ASN A 255 -4.74 -0.41 -17.31
C ASN A 255 -3.41 -0.35 -16.54
N VAL A 256 -3.04 0.85 -16.11
CA VAL A 256 -2.01 1.06 -15.07
C VAL A 256 -2.51 0.49 -13.74
N ARG A 257 -1.65 -0.27 -13.06
CA ARG A 257 -2.02 -1.05 -11.87
C ARG A 257 -1.94 -0.22 -10.58
N ASN A 258 -1.65 -0.87 -9.45
CA ASN A 258 -1.42 -0.16 -8.20
C ASN A 258 -0.06 0.54 -8.25
N MET A 259 0.00 1.77 -7.72
CA MET A 259 1.24 2.50 -7.51
C MET A 259 1.92 1.91 -6.28
N VAL A 260 3.07 1.29 -6.48
CA VAL A 260 3.85 0.65 -5.40
C VAL A 260 4.91 1.64 -4.94
N GLY A 261 4.91 1.93 -3.65
CA GLY A 261 5.90 2.77 -2.96
C GLY A 261 6.71 1.98 -1.93
N SER A 262 7.55 2.68 -1.16
CA SER A 262 8.13 2.11 0.06
C SER A 262 7.05 1.98 1.14
N PRO A 263 6.89 0.81 1.79
CA PRO A 263 6.01 0.67 2.95
C PRO A 263 6.55 1.45 4.16
N LEU A 264 7.82 1.88 4.14
CA LEU A 264 8.45 2.66 5.21
C LEU A 264 8.47 4.18 4.96
N ALA A 265 7.77 4.66 3.93
CA ALA A 265 7.78 6.07 3.54
C ALA A 265 7.25 7.03 4.62
N GLY A 266 8.00 8.10 4.88
CA GLY A 266 7.78 9.09 5.91
C GLY A 266 8.20 8.69 7.34
N ILE A 267 8.72 7.47 7.55
CA ILE A 267 9.00 6.92 8.89
C ILE A 267 10.38 6.26 9.06
N ASP A 268 11.14 6.07 7.99
CA ASP A 268 12.39 5.30 8.01
C ASP A 268 13.64 6.20 8.18
N PRO A 269 14.52 5.95 9.16
CA PRO A 269 15.79 6.67 9.32
C PRO A 269 16.74 6.61 8.10
N LEU A 270 16.57 5.63 7.20
CA LEU A 270 17.37 5.47 5.98
C LEU A 270 16.56 5.76 4.69
N GLU A 271 15.43 6.46 4.78
CA GLU A 271 14.72 6.89 3.58
C GLU A 271 15.47 8.03 2.88
N MET A 272 15.54 7.92 1.55
CA MET A 272 16.10 8.94 0.65
C MET A 272 14.99 9.86 0.12
N VAL A 273 13.74 9.37 0.06
CA VAL A 273 12.56 10.11 -0.38
C VAL A 273 11.27 9.43 0.10
N ASP A 274 10.32 10.21 0.62
CA ASP A 274 8.96 9.74 0.95
C ASP A 274 8.20 9.45 -0.35
N THR A 275 7.82 8.18 -0.58
CA THR A 275 7.16 7.78 -1.83
C THR A 275 5.65 8.09 -1.88
N ARG A 276 5.03 8.50 -0.77
CA ARG A 276 3.57 8.69 -0.66
C ARG A 276 3.05 9.79 -1.61
N PRO A 277 3.66 11.00 -1.69
CA PRO A 277 3.20 12.03 -2.61
C PRO A 277 3.22 11.61 -4.07
N TYR A 278 4.29 10.93 -4.50
CA TYR A 278 4.45 10.41 -5.86
C TYR A 278 3.45 9.31 -6.19
N CYS A 279 3.23 8.37 -5.26
CA CYS A 279 2.23 7.31 -5.43
C CYS A 279 0.79 7.87 -5.50
N ASN A 280 0.50 8.97 -4.79
CA ASN A 280 -0.79 9.64 -4.83
C ASN A 280 -0.99 10.42 -6.14
N ILE A 281 -0.07 11.31 -6.53
CA ILE A 281 -0.24 12.08 -7.78
C ILE A 281 -0.29 11.17 -9.02
N LEU A 282 0.50 10.09 -9.04
CA LEU A 282 0.45 9.10 -10.14
C LEU A 282 -0.85 8.26 -10.10
N ASN A 283 -1.43 8.00 -8.92
CA ASN A 283 -2.74 7.38 -8.84
C ASN A 283 -3.83 8.33 -9.37
N ASP A 284 -3.76 9.62 -9.04
CA ASP A 284 -4.76 10.60 -9.44
C ASP A 284 -4.65 10.92 -10.94
N LEU A 285 -3.43 11.05 -11.50
CA LEU A 285 -3.18 11.09 -12.95
C LEU A 285 -3.95 9.99 -13.70
N ILE A 286 -3.95 8.76 -13.16
CA ILE A 286 -4.60 7.61 -13.78
C ILE A 286 -6.09 7.55 -13.51
N THR A 287 -6.55 7.90 -12.31
CA THR A 287 -7.88 7.54 -11.82
C THR A 287 -8.83 8.71 -11.64
N LEU A 288 -8.35 9.94 -11.50
CA LEU A 288 -9.18 11.14 -11.44
C LEU A 288 -9.47 11.62 -12.86
N ASP A 289 -10.74 11.74 -13.25
CA ASP A 289 -11.13 12.42 -14.48
C ASP A 289 -11.07 13.93 -14.25
N PRO A 290 -10.20 14.68 -14.96
CA PRO A 290 -10.07 16.12 -14.76
C PRO A 290 -11.30 16.91 -15.24
N ALA A 291 -12.15 16.35 -16.09
CA ALA A 291 -13.34 17.03 -16.60
C ALA A 291 -14.54 16.95 -15.64
N THR A 292 -14.55 15.99 -14.71
CA THR A 292 -15.65 15.78 -13.74
C THR A 292 -15.22 15.91 -12.29
N GLY A 293 -13.92 15.80 -11.98
CA GLY A 293 -13.41 15.66 -10.62
C GLY A 293 -13.73 14.31 -9.96
N THR A 294 -14.26 13.33 -10.70
CA THR A 294 -14.67 12.02 -10.16
C THR A 294 -13.68 10.91 -10.52
N ARG A 295 -13.79 9.76 -9.84
CA ARG A 295 -12.95 8.58 -10.14
C ARG A 295 -13.46 7.89 -11.41
N GLY A 296 -12.59 7.75 -12.42
CA GLY A 296 -12.88 7.08 -13.69
C GLY A 296 -12.30 7.77 -14.92
N ASN A 297 -11.00 8.12 -14.93
CA ASN A 297 -10.41 8.86 -16.04
C ASN A 297 -10.48 8.07 -17.38
N PRO A 298 -11.10 8.62 -18.44
CA PRO A 298 -11.16 7.98 -19.76
C PRO A 298 -9.82 8.04 -20.51
N GLN A 299 -8.97 9.06 -20.34
CA GLN A 299 -7.69 9.25 -21.05
C GLN A 299 -6.76 8.02 -21.00
N TRP A 300 -6.84 7.26 -19.90
CA TRP A 300 -6.04 6.06 -19.64
C TRP A 300 -6.83 4.75 -19.74
N GLY A 301 -8.12 4.82 -20.12
CA GLY A 301 -9.03 3.68 -20.22
C GLY A 301 -8.73 2.71 -21.38
N ASN A 302 -7.83 3.03 -22.31
CA ASN A 302 -7.57 2.18 -23.49
C ASN A 302 -6.07 1.96 -23.78
N LEU A 303 -5.30 1.47 -22.79
CA LEU A 303 -3.92 1.03 -23.03
C LEU A 303 -3.86 -0.29 -23.84
N PRO A 304 -2.75 -0.58 -24.54
CA PRO A 304 -2.53 -1.88 -25.19
C PRO A 304 -2.50 -3.07 -24.23
N ARG A 305 -2.03 -2.85 -22.99
CA ARG A 305 -1.83 -3.91 -22.00
C ARG A 305 -1.70 -3.38 -20.57
N LYS A 306 -1.61 -4.29 -19.59
CA LYS A 306 -1.27 -3.97 -18.19
C LYS A 306 0.02 -3.14 -18.13
N PHE A 307 0.05 -2.16 -17.22
CA PHE A 307 1.22 -1.32 -16.96
C PHE A 307 1.45 -1.21 -15.45
N ASN A 308 2.67 -1.44 -14.99
CA ASN A 308 3.08 -1.47 -13.58
C ASN A 308 4.02 -0.27 -13.31
N ILE A 309 3.77 0.50 -12.25
CA ILE A 309 4.65 1.60 -11.80
C ILE A 309 5.10 1.34 -10.36
N ALA A 310 6.38 1.51 -10.08
CA ALA A 310 6.97 1.45 -8.74
C ALA A 310 7.88 2.65 -8.48
N VAL A 311 7.87 3.13 -7.24
CA VAL A 311 8.72 4.19 -6.71
C VAL A 311 9.43 3.62 -5.48
N SER A 312 10.76 3.51 -5.50
CA SER A 312 11.50 3.16 -4.27
C SER A 312 11.77 4.42 -3.45
N GLY A 313 11.80 4.27 -2.11
CA GLY A 313 12.17 5.33 -1.17
C GLY A 313 13.57 5.17 -0.57
N SER A 314 14.24 4.04 -0.81
CA SER A 314 15.54 3.69 -0.24
C SER A 314 16.32 2.69 -1.11
N ARG A 315 17.55 2.36 -0.69
CA ARG A 315 18.42 1.33 -1.32
C ARG A 315 17.88 -0.11 -1.19
N ASP A 316 16.96 -0.37 -0.26
CA ASP A 316 16.35 -1.70 -0.06
C ASP A 316 15.52 -2.18 -1.27
N ASP A 317 14.98 -1.23 -2.05
CA ASP A 317 13.93 -1.40 -3.06
C ASP A 317 12.77 -2.32 -2.62
N PHE A 318 12.04 -1.90 -1.60
CA PHE A 318 10.79 -2.55 -1.20
C PHE A 318 9.69 -2.50 -2.29
N ALA A 319 9.85 -1.70 -3.35
CA ALA A 319 8.88 -1.56 -4.43
C ALA A 319 9.13 -2.50 -5.63
N HIS A 320 10.29 -3.18 -5.66
CA HIS A 320 10.78 -4.06 -6.73
C HIS A 320 10.74 -3.39 -8.11
N THR A 321 11.32 -2.18 -8.22
CA THR A 321 11.43 -1.36 -9.43
C THR A 321 11.84 -2.16 -10.68
N ASP A 322 12.76 -3.11 -10.55
CA ASP A 322 13.29 -3.95 -11.63
C ASP A 322 12.30 -4.97 -12.26
N ILE A 323 11.06 -5.06 -11.76
CA ILE A 323 9.99 -5.89 -12.34
C ILE A 323 8.70 -5.10 -12.65
N ASN A 324 8.83 -3.77 -12.79
CA ASN A 324 7.76 -2.85 -13.17
C ASN A 324 7.98 -2.27 -14.58
N ASP A 325 6.92 -1.82 -15.27
CA ASP A 325 7.08 -1.16 -16.57
C ASP A 325 7.76 0.21 -16.40
N ILE A 326 7.49 0.92 -15.30
CA ILE A 326 8.29 2.06 -14.79
C ILE A 326 8.79 1.70 -13.37
N GLY A 327 10.10 1.82 -13.15
CA GLY A 327 10.72 1.75 -11.83
C GLY A 327 11.56 3.01 -11.56
N LEU A 328 11.15 3.81 -10.58
CA LEU A 328 11.86 5.01 -10.14
C LEU A 328 12.77 4.66 -8.95
N GLN A 329 14.08 4.72 -9.16
CA GLN A 329 15.13 4.34 -8.20
C GLN A 329 15.78 5.61 -7.61
N PRO A 330 15.65 5.87 -6.29
CA PRO A 330 16.09 7.11 -5.67
C PRO A 330 17.62 7.26 -5.75
N CYS A 331 18.08 8.38 -6.31
CA CYS A 331 19.49 8.65 -6.56
C CYS A 331 19.75 10.18 -6.57
N PRO A 332 20.58 10.72 -5.67
CA PRO A 332 21.04 12.10 -5.74
C PRO A 332 21.88 12.34 -6.99
N HIS A 333 21.75 13.52 -7.60
CA HIS A 333 22.56 13.94 -8.73
C HIS A 333 24.02 14.15 -8.29
N ALA A 334 24.97 13.51 -8.98
CA ALA A 334 26.36 13.39 -8.52
C ALA A 334 27.15 14.71 -8.40
N ILE A 335 26.75 15.75 -9.17
CA ILE A 335 27.38 17.08 -9.13
C ILE A 335 26.67 18.04 -8.16
N THR A 336 25.34 18.23 -8.28
CA THR A 336 24.56 19.19 -7.49
C THR A 336 24.18 18.68 -6.10
N GLY A 337 24.17 17.36 -5.88
CA GLY A 337 23.62 16.72 -4.68
C GLY A 337 22.08 16.71 -4.62
N GLU A 338 21.39 17.23 -5.65
CA GLU A 338 19.93 17.35 -5.68
C GLU A 338 19.26 15.97 -5.75
N MET A 339 18.19 15.77 -5.00
CA MET A 339 17.52 14.47 -4.93
C MET A 339 16.68 14.19 -6.18
N GLY A 340 16.77 12.98 -6.72
CA GLY A 340 16.03 12.55 -7.89
C GLY A 340 15.87 11.05 -8.03
N PHE A 341 15.42 10.64 -9.21
CA PHE A 341 15.16 9.25 -9.56
C PHE A 341 15.88 8.87 -10.85
N ASN A 342 16.75 7.86 -10.78
CA ASN A 342 17.12 7.07 -11.94
C ASN A 342 15.92 6.24 -12.40
N LEU A 343 15.68 6.16 -13.70
CA LEU A 343 14.56 5.42 -14.27
C LEU A 343 15.01 4.10 -14.90
N VAL A 344 14.42 2.99 -14.45
CA VAL A 344 14.49 1.68 -15.13
C VAL A 344 13.15 1.33 -15.78
N LEU A 345 13.18 0.73 -16.97
CA LEU A 345 12.00 0.51 -17.81
C LEU A 345 11.74 -0.95 -18.20
N GLY A 346 10.46 -1.28 -18.31
CA GLY A 346 9.94 -2.45 -19.02
C GLY A 346 9.96 -3.77 -18.26
N GLY A 347 10.43 -3.83 -17.02
CA GLY A 347 10.49 -5.05 -16.20
C GLY A 347 9.14 -5.76 -16.11
N TYR A 348 9.11 -7.06 -16.38
CA TYR A 348 7.87 -7.81 -16.34
C TYR A 348 7.91 -9.33 -16.27
N MET A 349 6.82 -9.90 -15.78
CA MET A 349 6.53 -11.33 -15.83
C MET A 349 5.32 -11.68 -16.69
N SER A 350 5.45 -12.78 -17.46
CA SER A 350 4.40 -13.42 -18.27
C SER A 350 4.75 -14.87 -18.62
N ILE A 351 3.78 -15.62 -19.15
CA ILE A 351 3.94 -17.01 -19.62
C ILE A 351 5.00 -17.17 -20.73
N LYS A 352 5.19 -16.16 -21.60
CA LYS A 352 6.06 -16.24 -22.79
C LYS A 352 7.50 -15.81 -22.52
N ARG A 353 7.65 -14.81 -21.64
CA ARG A 353 8.91 -14.15 -21.31
C ARG A 353 8.76 -13.48 -19.95
N VAL A 354 9.81 -13.61 -19.15
CA VAL A 354 10.11 -12.74 -18.01
C VAL A 354 11.26 -11.84 -18.44
N ALA A 355 11.27 -10.58 -18.01
CA ALA A 355 12.31 -9.61 -18.28
C ALA A 355 12.58 -8.77 -17.03
N HIS A 356 13.85 -8.49 -16.78
CA HIS A 356 14.30 -7.42 -15.88
C HIS A 356 13.98 -6.06 -16.51
N SER A 357 13.85 -5.01 -15.70
CA SER A 357 13.91 -3.65 -16.23
C SER A 357 15.30 -3.35 -16.78
N ILE A 358 15.39 -2.48 -17.78
CA ILE A 358 16.66 -1.96 -18.29
C ILE A 358 16.85 -0.51 -17.87
N ASP A 359 18.10 -0.10 -17.67
CA ASP A 359 18.45 1.32 -17.52
C ASP A 359 17.96 2.09 -18.74
N SER A 360 17.20 3.15 -18.50
CA SER A 360 16.61 3.98 -19.55
C SER A 360 17.49 5.15 -19.97
N LYS A 361 18.66 5.31 -19.34
CA LYS A 361 19.54 6.48 -19.46
C LYS A 361 18.89 7.79 -19.03
N MET A 362 17.88 7.74 -18.15
CA MET A 362 17.14 8.92 -17.70
C MET A 362 17.22 9.08 -16.18
N TRP A 363 17.61 10.28 -15.75
CA TRP A 363 17.37 10.78 -14.39
C TRP A 363 16.39 11.95 -14.45
N VAL A 364 15.57 12.10 -13.41
CA VAL A 364 14.68 13.25 -13.22
C VAL A 364 14.67 13.67 -11.74
N LYS A 365 14.48 14.97 -11.49
CA LYS A 365 14.37 15.53 -10.14
C LYS A 365 13.21 14.92 -9.34
N ALA A 366 13.40 14.75 -8.03
CA ALA A 366 12.39 14.26 -7.10
C ALA A 366 11.43 15.40 -6.72
N ASP A 367 10.64 15.83 -7.68
CA ASP A 367 9.50 16.72 -7.48
C ASP A 367 8.25 16.17 -8.19
N LEU A 368 7.08 16.65 -7.79
CA LEU A 368 5.80 16.13 -8.27
C LEU A 368 5.53 16.45 -9.74
N ASN A 369 5.97 17.61 -10.25
CA ASN A 369 5.80 17.98 -11.66
C ASN A 369 6.68 17.09 -12.55
N SER A 370 7.95 16.96 -12.21
CA SER A 370 8.95 16.12 -12.89
C SER A 370 8.48 14.66 -12.99
N VAL A 371 8.14 14.03 -11.86
CA VAL A 371 7.74 12.62 -11.83
C VAL A 371 6.41 12.39 -12.53
N ASN A 372 5.41 13.28 -12.34
CA ASN A 372 4.10 13.14 -12.98
C ASN A 372 4.21 13.30 -14.51
N THR A 373 4.96 14.30 -14.97
CA THR A 373 5.12 14.63 -16.39
C THR A 373 5.92 13.57 -17.15
N LEU A 374 6.99 13.04 -16.54
CA LEU A 374 7.75 11.90 -17.08
C LEU A 374 6.87 10.65 -17.22
N CYS A 375 6.09 10.32 -16.18
CA CYS A 375 5.18 9.17 -16.25
C CYS A 375 4.07 9.38 -17.29
N GLU A 376 3.50 10.59 -17.40
CA GLU A 376 2.49 10.92 -18.41
C GLU A 376 3.02 10.72 -19.83
N ALA A 377 4.22 11.23 -20.14
CA ALA A 377 4.86 11.05 -21.45
C ALA A 377 5.06 9.56 -21.80
N ILE A 378 5.64 8.78 -20.90
CA ILE A 378 5.86 7.33 -21.09
C ILE A 378 4.53 6.58 -21.29
N LEU A 379 3.50 6.95 -20.53
CA LEU A 379 2.17 6.37 -20.64
C LEU A 379 1.46 6.75 -21.94
N ARG A 380 1.59 7.99 -22.41
CA ARG A 380 1.00 8.45 -23.68
C ARG A 380 1.67 7.76 -24.87
N VAL A 381 3.00 7.74 -24.93
CA VAL A 381 3.75 7.00 -25.96
C VAL A 381 3.43 5.50 -25.89
N PHE A 382 3.26 4.90 -24.70
CA PHE A 382 2.81 3.51 -24.60
C PHE A 382 1.37 3.29 -25.11
N ARG A 383 0.43 4.18 -24.75
CA ARG A 383 -0.97 4.17 -25.21
C ARG A 383 -1.03 4.22 -26.74
N ASP A 384 -0.26 5.13 -27.33
CA ASP A 384 -0.41 5.54 -28.72
C ASP A 384 0.55 4.83 -29.67
N GLU A 385 1.58 4.15 -29.19
CA GLU A 385 2.48 3.37 -30.05
C GLU A 385 2.52 1.86 -29.79
N GLY A 386 2.13 1.39 -28.60
CA GLY A 386 2.28 -0.01 -28.21
C GLY A 386 1.58 -1.04 -29.13
N GLU A 387 2.17 -2.24 -29.22
CA GLU A 387 1.61 -3.37 -29.98
C GLU A 387 0.27 -3.83 -29.38
N ARG A 388 -0.71 -4.07 -30.26
CA ARG A 388 -2.12 -4.36 -29.94
C ARG A 388 -2.63 -5.67 -30.56
N LYS A 389 -1.85 -6.31 -31.43
CA LYS A 389 -2.16 -7.58 -32.12
C LYS A 389 -1.77 -8.81 -31.30
N ASP A 390 -0.49 -9.00 -30.95
CA ASP A 390 -0.05 -10.08 -30.04
C ASP A 390 -0.05 -9.59 -28.58
N ARG A 391 -1.04 -10.01 -27.79
CA ARG A 391 -1.15 -9.67 -26.35
C ARG A 391 0.00 -10.20 -25.48
N GLN A 392 0.88 -11.04 -26.02
CA GLN A 392 2.11 -11.50 -25.38
C GLN A 392 3.33 -10.62 -25.73
N LYS A 393 3.22 -9.74 -26.74
CA LYS A 393 4.20 -8.71 -27.13
C LYS A 393 3.72 -7.27 -26.86
N ALA A 394 2.54 -7.11 -26.26
CA ALA A 394 1.90 -5.80 -26.01
C ALA A 394 2.43 -5.04 -24.77
N ARG A 395 3.61 -5.36 -24.23
CA ARG A 395 4.13 -4.76 -22.97
C ARG A 395 5.26 -3.78 -23.25
N LEU A 396 5.49 -2.83 -22.34
CA LEU A 396 6.36 -1.68 -22.59
C LEU A 396 7.74 -2.08 -23.13
N MET A 397 8.36 -3.13 -22.57
CA MET A 397 9.66 -3.65 -23.05
C MET A 397 9.70 -3.87 -24.57
N TRP A 398 8.63 -4.36 -25.20
CA TRP A 398 8.60 -4.60 -26.65
C TRP A 398 8.51 -3.30 -27.47
N LEU A 399 8.03 -2.21 -26.89
CA LEU A 399 8.05 -0.88 -27.48
C LEU A 399 9.44 -0.24 -27.33
N VAL A 400 10.06 -0.38 -26.15
CA VAL A 400 11.44 0.08 -25.90
C VAL A 400 12.43 -0.71 -26.78
N GLU A 401 12.26 -2.02 -26.96
CA GLU A 401 13.05 -2.86 -27.87
C GLU A 401 12.82 -2.55 -29.36
N LYS A 402 11.61 -2.09 -29.75
CA LYS A 402 11.31 -1.61 -31.12
C LYS A 402 12.09 -0.33 -31.44
N TYR A 403 12.27 0.55 -30.45
CA TYR A 403 12.99 1.82 -30.59
C TYR A 403 14.50 1.69 -30.38
N GLY A 404 14.94 0.87 -29.41
CA GLY A 404 16.23 1.03 -28.74
C GLY A 404 16.16 2.13 -27.68
N VAL A 405 16.94 1.99 -26.60
CA VAL A 405 16.85 2.87 -25.41
C VAL A 405 17.05 4.34 -25.77
N ASP A 406 18.08 4.67 -26.55
CA ASP A 406 18.42 6.05 -26.89
C ASP A 406 17.33 6.76 -27.72
N ALA A 407 16.76 6.08 -28.71
CA ALA A 407 15.66 6.62 -29.50
C ALA A 407 14.34 6.69 -28.70
N TYR A 408 14.15 5.77 -27.73
CA TYR A 408 13.02 5.85 -26.82
C TYR A 408 13.15 7.03 -25.84
N LYS A 409 14.34 7.24 -25.23
CA LYS A 409 14.65 8.43 -24.41
C LYS A 409 14.36 9.72 -25.18
N ALA A 410 14.88 9.85 -26.41
CA ALA A 410 14.62 11.01 -27.25
C ALA A 410 13.12 11.23 -27.50
N LYS A 411 12.34 10.16 -27.72
CA LYS A 411 10.89 10.25 -27.92
C LYS A 411 10.11 10.64 -26.65
N ILE A 412 10.61 10.27 -25.47
CA ILE A 412 10.05 10.71 -24.19
C ILE A 412 10.35 12.19 -23.93
N ILE A 413 11.56 12.67 -24.26
CA ILE A 413 11.91 14.08 -24.14
C ILE A 413 11.05 14.95 -25.07
N GLU A 414 10.90 14.58 -26.35
CA GLU A 414 10.01 15.26 -27.30
C GLU A 414 8.56 15.40 -26.78
N GLU A 415 8.04 14.36 -26.12
CA GLU A 415 6.69 14.39 -25.54
C GLU A 415 6.61 15.27 -24.28
N ILE A 416 7.63 15.26 -23.42
CA ILE A 416 7.73 16.15 -22.23
C ILE A 416 7.82 17.63 -22.65
N ASP A 417 8.66 17.94 -23.63
CA ASP A 417 8.82 19.28 -24.19
C ASP A 417 7.49 19.80 -24.76
N SER A 418 6.70 18.93 -25.41
CA SER A 418 5.38 19.27 -25.95
C SER A 418 4.36 19.72 -24.89
N TYR A 419 4.57 19.35 -23.62
CA TYR A 419 3.74 19.78 -22.51
C TYR A 419 4.14 21.16 -21.95
N ASN A 420 5.33 21.67 -22.27
CA ASN A 420 5.87 22.96 -21.82
C ASN A 420 5.82 23.18 -20.28
N ARG A 421 6.14 22.14 -19.50
CA ARG A 421 6.09 22.17 -18.01
C ARG A 421 7.44 22.43 -17.32
N GLY A 422 8.47 22.83 -18.07
CA GLY A 422 9.80 23.13 -17.52
C GLY A 422 10.55 21.93 -16.92
N VAL A 423 10.14 20.70 -17.25
CA VAL A 423 10.76 19.46 -16.72
C VAL A 423 11.97 19.08 -17.58
N VAL A 424 13.13 18.94 -16.96
CA VAL A 424 14.38 18.51 -17.60
C VAL A 424 14.63 17.03 -17.31
N VAL A 425 15.08 16.28 -18.31
CA VAL A 425 15.50 14.87 -18.17
C VAL A 425 16.99 14.75 -18.48
N GLU A 426 17.76 14.27 -17.51
CA GLU A 426 19.21 14.19 -17.59
C GLU A 426 19.68 12.74 -17.86
N GLU A 427 21.00 12.50 -17.85
CA GLU A 427 21.56 11.14 -17.90
C GLU A 427 21.43 10.43 -16.54
N THR A 428 21.34 9.09 -16.59
CA THR A 428 21.33 8.23 -15.38
C THR A 428 22.54 8.53 -14.49
N GLN A 429 22.28 8.82 -13.22
CA GLN A 429 23.28 9.17 -12.21
C GLN A 429 23.95 7.91 -11.64
N PRO A 430 25.23 7.97 -11.23
CA PRO A 430 25.96 6.80 -10.72
C PRO A 430 25.32 6.26 -9.43
N LYS A 431 25.03 4.96 -9.41
CA LYS A 431 24.55 4.25 -8.20
C LYS A 431 25.67 4.17 -7.13
N PRO A 432 25.31 4.12 -5.83
CA PRO A 432 26.29 3.87 -4.77
C PRO A 432 27.02 2.53 -4.97
N THR A 433 28.31 2.49 -4.63
CA THR A 433 29.17 1.30 -4.76
C THR A 433 29.39 0.55 -3.45
N GLU A 434 29.01 1.13 -2.32
CA GLU A 434 29.15 0.52 -0.99
C GLU A 434 28.12 -0.63 -0.81
N PRO A 435 28.50 -1.80 -0.25
CA PRO A 435 27.56 -2.89 -0.03
C PRO A 435 26.31 -2.47 0.77
N PHE A 436 25.16 -3.06 0.43
CA PHE A 436 23.90 -2.83 1.13
C PHE A 436 23.14 -4.15 1.35
N GLU A 437 22.61 -4.35 2.55
CA GLU A 437 21.79 -5.51 2.90
C GLU A 437 20.34 -5.05 3.11
N ARG A 438 19.40 -5.62 2.34
CA ARG A 438 17.96 -5.31 2.45
C ARG A 438 17.47 -5.62 3.86
N ARG A 439 16.89 -4.62 4.53
CA ARG A 439 16.42 -4.75 5.92
C ARG A 439 15.09 -5.50 6.01
N ASP A 440 14.81 -6.06 7.19
CA ASP A 440 13.54 -6.74 7.45
C ASP A 440 12.40 -5.74 7.68
N LEU A 441 11.21 -6.10 7.18
CA LEU A 441 9.97 -5.38 7.40
C LEU A 441 9.24 -5.87 8.66
N LEU A 442 9.43 -7.12 9.09
CA LEU A 442 8.71 -7.73 10.20
C LEU A 442 9.40 -7.49 11.56
N GLY A 443 8.66 -7.67 12.66
CA GLY A 443 9.11 -7.35 14.00
C GLY A 443 9.05 -5.86 14.35
N VAL A 444 9.69 -5.48 15.46
CA VAL A 444 9.70 -4.11 16.01
C VAL A 444 10.93 -3.34 15.51
N HIS A 445 10.74 -2.12 14.99
CA HIS A 445 11.83 -1.23 14.57
C HIS A 445 11.52 0.22 14.95
N GLU A 446 12.53 1.00 15.34
CA GLU A 446 12.40 2.44 15.60
C GLU A 446 12.08 3.21 14.30
N GLN A 447 11.33 4.31 14.40
CA GLN A 447 11.12 5.27 13.31
C GLN A 447 12.17 6.38 13.34
N LYS A 448 12.22 7.23 12.30
CA LYS A 448 13.00 8.50 12.35
C LYS A 448 12.42 9.50 13.37
N GLN A 449 11.14 9.35 13.72
CA GLN A 449 10.46 10.08 14.77
C GLN A 449 10.79 9.46 16.13
N LYS A 450 11.56 10.18 16.96
CA LYS A 450 12.02 9.71 18.27
C LYS A 450 10.86 9.23 19.16
N GLY A 451 10.97 8.01 19.69
CA GLY A 451 9.98 7.41 20.59
C GLY A 451 8.77 6.80 19.86
N LEU A 452 8.75 6.83 18.52
CA LEU A 452 7.80 6.08 17.70
C LEU A 452 8.47 4.87 17.05
N TYR A 453 7.69 3.81 16.91
CA TYR A 453 8.08 2.53 16.37
C TYR A 453 7.13 2.10 15.24
N ARG A 454 7.63 1.20 14.41
CA ARG A 454 6.81 0.39 13.50
C ARG A 454 6.84 -1.06 13.97
N VAL A 455 5.70 -1.74 13.89
CA VAL A 455 5.58 -3.18 14.14
C VAL A 455 5.09 -3.86 12.87
N GLY A 456 5.94 -4.66 12.25
CA GLY A 456 5.59 -5.46 11.09
C GLY A 456 5.03 -6.82 11.49
N ILE A 457 3.90 -7.18 10.90
CA ILE A 457 3.09 -8.35 11.26
C ILE A 457 2.93 -9.25 10.03
N LEU A 458 3.31 -10.52 10.16
CA LEU A 458 2.98 -11.58 9.22
C LEU A 458 1.46 -11.70 9.11
N VAL A 459 0.94 -11.52 7.90
CA VAL A 459 -0.38 -11.99 7.51
C VAL A 459 -0.13 -13.23 6.66
N PRO A 460 -0.35 -14.46 7.16
CA PRO A 460 0.10 -15.66 6.46
C PRO A 460 -0.46 -15.71 5.04
N VAL A 461 0.46 -15.82 4.08
CA VAL A 461 0.23 -15.79 2.63
C VAL A 461 -0.64 -14.60 2.15
N GLY A 462 -0.75 -13.52 2.93
CA GLY A 462 -1.63 -12.38 2.66
C GLY A 462 -3.12 -12.71 2.63
N ARG A 463 -3.59 -13.66 3.45
CA ARG A 463 -5.03 -14.05 3.56
C ARG A 463 -5.63 -13.49 4.85
N LEU A 464 -6.70 -12.71 4.74
CA LEU A 464 -7.50 -12.19 5.84
C LEU A 464 -8.98 -12.62 5.73
N SER A 465 -9.54 -13.11 6.82
CA SER A 465 -10.98 -13.19 7.07
C SER A 465 -11.56 -11.84 7.48
N ALA A 466 -12.90 -11.71 7.47
CA ALA A 466 -13.59 -10.53 8.01
C ALA A 466 -13.18 -10.24 9.47
N THR A 467 -13.02 -11.28 10.30
CA THR A 467 -12.54 -11.17 11.68
C THR A 467 -11.11 -10.63 11.76
N GLU A 468 -10.18 -11.15 10.96
CA GLU A 468 -8.78 -10.68 10.96
C GLU A 468 -8.67 -9.25 10.41
N CYS A 469 -9.52 -8.84 9.46
CA CYS A 469 -9.63 -7.44 9.02
C CYS A 469 -10.09 -6.51 10.16
N ARG A 470 -11.13 -6.89 10.93
CA ARG A 470 -11.58 -6.08 12.08
C ARG A 470 -10.54 -6.05 13.20
N GLN A 471 -9.89 -7.18 13.50
CA GLN A 471 -8.77 -7.22 14.46
C GLN A 471 -7.62 -6.29 14.06
N LEU A 472 -7.24 -6.25 12.78
CA LEU A 472 -6.22 -5.29 12.31
C LEU A 472 -6.70 -3.83 12.42
N ALA A 473 -7.99 -3.55 12.21
CA ALA A 473 -8.55 -2.23 12.47
C ALA A 473 -8.49 -1.87 13.96
N ASP A 474 -8.88 -2.78 14.85
CA ASP A 474 -8.86 -2.58 16.32
C ASP A 474 -7.43 -2.37 16.85
N LEU A 475 -6.43 -3.01 16.25
CA LEU A 475 -5.01 -2.79 16.56
C LEU A 475 -4.52 -1.45 16.02
N ALA A 476 -4.88 -1.10 14.78
CA ALA A 476 -4.46 0.15 14.17
C ALA A 476 -5.03 1.38 14.87
N GLU A 477 -6.31 1.32 15.24
CA GLU A 477 -7.03 2.39 15.93
C GLU A 477 -6.45 2.66 17.33
N ARG A 478 -6.04 1.62 18.07
CA ARG A 478 -5.43 1.75 19.40
C ARG A 478 -3.96 2.12 19.39
N TYR A 479 -3.16 1.56 18.47
CA TYR A 479 -1.70 1.62 18.54
C TYR A 479 -1.01 2.34 17.37
N SER A 480 -1.73 2.65 16.29
CA SER A 480 -1.12 3.01 15.00
C SER A 480 -1.64 4.31 14.39
N ASN A 481 -2.37 5.11 15.18
CA ASN A 481 -3.14 6.27 14.71
C ASN A 481 -4.07 5.91 13.53
N SER A 482 -4.74 4.75 13.62
CA SER A 482 -5.58 4.15 12.57
C SER A 482 -4.89 3.81 11.24
N GLU A 483 -3.58 4.00 11.07
CA GLU A 483 -2.86 3.73 9.81
C GLU A 483 -2.40 2.26 9.71
N VAL A 484 -2.54 1.62 8.54
CA VAL A 484 -2.02 0.27 8.25
C VAL A 484 -1.37 0.24 6.88
N ARG A 485 -0.18 -0.36 6.76
CA ARG A 485 0.59 -0.39 5.51
C ARG A 485 0.83 -1.79 4.99
N CYS A 486 0.25 -2.11 3.84
CA CYS A 486 0.47 -3.38 3.15
C CYS A 486 1.86 -3.43 2.48
N THR A 487 2.52 -4.58 2.49
CA THR A 487 3.81 -4.82 1.81
C THR A 487 3.61 -5.58 0.48
N VAL A 488 4.66 -5.66 -0.35
CA VAL A 488 4.63 -6.50 -1.58
C VAL A 488 4.80 -7.99 -1.27
N GLU A 489 5.40 -8.31 -0.12
CA GLU A 489 5.45 -9.63 0.51
C GLU A 489 4.09 -10.04 1.12
N GLN A 490 3.05 -9.22 0.96
CA GLN A 490 1.66 -9.45 1.39
C GLN A 490 1.42 -9.38 2.91
N ASN A 491 2.33 -8.77 3.66
CA ASN A 491 2.23 -8.53 5.10
C ASN A 491 1.68 -7.12 5.41
N VAL A 492 1.53 -6.77 6.69
CA VAL A 492 1.15 -5.42 7.13
C VAL A 492 2.16 -4.83 8.12
N LEU A 493 2.26 -3.50 8.15
CA LEU A 493 2.94 -2.74 9.18
C LEU A 493 1.94 -1.86 9.93
N LEU A 494 2.09 -1.78 11.25
CA LEU A 494 1.51 -0.76 12.10
C LEU A 494 2.60 0.30 12.39
N PRO A 495 2.60 1.47 11.74
CA PRO A 495 3.50 2.58 12.06
C PRO A 495 3.00 3.37 13.29
N ASN A 496 3.82 4.31 13.77
CA ASN A 496 3.43 5.35 14.73
C ASN A 496 3.09 4.82 16.13
N VAL A 497 3.59 3.63 16.48
CA VAL A 497 3.38 3.00 17.80
C VAL A 497 4.30 3.67 18.83
N LEU A 498 3.76 4.13 19.97
CA LEU A 498 4.58 4.69 21.05
C LEU A 498 5.49 3.61 21.65
N GLU A 499 6.71 3.97 22.05
CA GLU A 499 7.67 3.08 22.71
C GLU A 499 7.06 2.29 23.89
N ALA A 500 6.24 2.95 24.70
CA ALA A 500 5.55 2.37 25.85
C ALA A 500 4.43 1.37 25.47
N ASP A 501 3.88 1.48 24.26
CA ASP A 501 2.77 0.64 23.78
C ASP A 501 3.25 -0.61 23.05
N VAL A 502 4.50 -0.64 22.57
CA VAL A 502 5.08 -1.81 21.89
C VAL A 502 4.92 -3.12 22.70
N PRO A 503 5.17 -3.17 24.02
CA PRO A 503 4.93 -4.38 24.82
C PRO A 503 3.44 -4.76 24.93
N LEU A 504 2.53 -3.79 24.93
CA LEU A 504 1.09 -4.01 24.98
C LEU A 504 0.59 -4.61 23.66
N LEU A 505 0.95 -3.97 22.54
CA LEU A 505 0.66 -4.46 21.18
C LEU A 505 1.20 -5.87 20.96
N LEU A 506 2.42 -6.19 21.40
CA LEU A 506 2.98 -7.54 21.25
C LEU A 506 2.27 -8.62 22.09
N ALA A 507 1.50 -8.24 23.11
CA ALA A 507 0.73 -9.13 23.98
C ALA A 507 -0.73 -9.31 23.54
N GLU A 508 -1.20 -8.58 22.53
CA GLU A 508 -2.57 -8.63 22.02
C GLU A 508 -2.95 -10.03 21.48
N PRO A 509 -4.04 -10.68 21.96
CA PRO A 509 -4.39 -12.04 21.54
C PRO A 509 -4.61 -12.26 20.02
N SER A 510 -4.80 -11.18 19.26
CA SER A 510 -4.92 -11.17 17.79
C SER A 510 -3.57 -11.27 17.05
N ILE A 511 -2.43 -11.02 17.70
CA ILE A 511 -1.07 -11.28 17.16
C ILE A 511 -0.22 -12.07 18.16
N ASN A 512 0.52 -13.08 17.70
CA ASN A 512 1.29 -14.03 18.54
C ASN A 512 0.45 -14.94 19.49
N GLY A 513 -0.82 -14.62 19.76
CA GLY A 513 -1.73 -15.43 20.58
C GLY A 513 -2.05 -16.83 20.01
N VAL A 514 -2.47 -17.76 20.88
CA VAL A 514 -2.65 -19.19 20.55
C VAL A 514 -3.68 -19.45 19.45
N ASN A 515 -4.69 -18.58 19.32
CA ASN A 515 -5.80 -18.74 18.38
C ASN A 515 -5.69 -17.86 17.11
N THR A 516 -4.59 -17.10 16.95
CA THR A 516 -4.33 -16.32 15.75
C THR A 516 -3.29 -17.02 14.86
N ARG A 517 -3.27 -16.64 13.59
CA ARG A 517 -2.22 -17.03 12.63
C ARG A 517 -1.23 -15.88 12.39
N MET A 518 -1.55 -14.66 12.82
CA MET A 518 -0.72 -13.47 12.64
C MET A 518 0.38 -13.40 13.71
N LYS A 519 1.59 -13.01 13.32
CA LYS A 519 2.78 -12.97 14.18
C LYS A 519 3.58 -11.70 13.92
N ALA A 520 4.07 -11.03 14.96
CA ALA A 520 5.07 -9.97 14.81
C ALA A 520 6.44 -10.56 14.45
N ASN A 521 6.81 -11.68 15.07
CA ASN A 521 8.10 -12.36 14.90
C ASN A 521 7.88 -13.79 14.36
N PRO A 522 7.67 -13.98 13.05
CA PRO A 522 7.30 -15.29 12.50
C PRO A 522 8.45 -16.29 12.37
N GLY A 523 9.70 -15.84 12.41
CA GLY A 523 10.87 -16.62 12.03
C GLY A 523 11.36 -16.31 10.61
N LYS A 524 12.45 -16.96 10.20
CA LYS A 524 13.23 -16.58 9.01
C LYS A 524 12.78 -17.25 7.71
N ILE A 525 11.93 -18.27 7.80
CA ILE A 525 11.33 -18.96 6.66
C ILE A 525 9.86 -18.54 6.53
N GLU A 526 9.07 -18.56 7.61
CA GLU A 526 7.63 -18.23 7.54
C GLU A 526 7.39 -16.75 7.16
N GLY A 527 8.20 -15.83 7.69
CA GLY A 527 8.10 -14.40 7.38
C GLY A 527 8.38 -14.04 5.92
N GLY A 528 9.13 -14.88 5.20
CA GLY A 528 9.50 -14.68 3.80
C GLY A 528 8.50 -15.24 2.77
N VAL A 529 7.37 -15.80 3.20
CA VAL A 529 6.49 -16.59 2.32
C VAL A 529 5.40 -15.76 1.62
N VAL A 530 5.51 -15.73 0.29
CA VAL A 530 4.58 -15.04 -0.63
C VAL A 530 3.79 -16.08 -1.43
N SER A 531 2.49 -15.89 -1.63
CA SER A 531 1.66 -16.80 -2.43
C SER A 531 0.54 -16.11 -3.21
N CYS A 532 0.46 -16.42 -4.51
CA CYS A 532 -0.67 -15.99 -5.32
C CYS A 532 -1.96 -16.75 -4.97
N THR A 533 -3.10 -16.30 -5.51
CA THR A 533 -4.48 -16.79 -5.26
C THR A 533 -4.76 -18.30 -5.44
N GLY A 534 -3.82 -19.12 -5.94
CA GLY A 534 -4.00 -20.57 -6.11
C GLY A 534 -5.17 -21.02 -6.99
N ALA A 535 -5.33 -22.35 -7.09
CA ALA A 535 -6.47 -22.98 -7.76
C ALA A 535 -7.81 -22.79 -7.03
N GLU A 536 -7.78 -22.38 -5.76
CA GLU A 536 -8.92 -21.99 -4.93
C GLU A 536 -9.87 -21.04 -5.69
N PHE A 537 -9.42 -19.82 -6.00
CA PHE A 537 -10.23 -18.85 -6.76
C PHE A 537 -9.74 -18.61 -8.19
N CYS A 538 -8.50 -18.98 -8.57
CA CYS A 538 -7.96 -18.62 -9.90
C CYS A 538 -8.25 -19.66 -10.99
N GLY A 539 -9.06 -19.28 -11.99
CA GLY A 539 -9.33 -20.08 -13.19
C GLY A 539 -8.15 -20.27 -14.17
N PHE A 540 -6.96 -19.76 -13.83
CA PHE A 540 -5.69 -20.00 -14.54
C PHE A 540 -4.69 -20.88 -13.77
N ALA A 541 -4.91 -21.11 -12.47
CA ALA A 541 -3.99 -21.88 -11.65
C ALA A 541 -4.23 -23.39 -11.82
N MET A 542 -3.13 -24.13 -11.94
CA MET A 542 -3.10 -25.59 -12.09
C MET A 542 -3.08 -26.30 -10.73
N VAL A 543 -2.64 -25.62 -9.66
CA VAL A 543 -2.49 -26.17 -8.31
C VAL A 543 -2.97 -25.17 -7.25
N GLU A 544 -3.36 -25.67 -6.08
CA GLU A 544 -3.56 -24.88 -4.86
C GLU A 544 -2.21 -24.29 -4.41
N THR A 545 -2.18 -23.05 -3.92
CA THR A 545 -0.95 -22.41 -3.43
C THR A 545 -1.07 -21.63 -2.12
N LYS A 546 -2.25 -21.20 -1.65
CA LYS A 546 -2.37 -20.42 -0.39
C LYS A 546 -2.21 -21.35 0.81
N HIS A 547 -3.02 -22.39 0.89
CA HIS A 547 -2.99 -23.38 1.97
C HIS A 547 -1.70 -24.20 1.96
N ASN A 548 -1.22 -24.59 0.77
CA ASN A 548 0.06 -25.27 0.61
C ASN A 548 1.23 -24.40 1.08
N ALA A 549 1.29 -23.13 0.68
CA ALA A 549 2.39 -22.26 1.09
C ALA A 549 2.42 -22.00 2.61
N GLU A 550 1.28 -21.72 3.24
CA GLU A 550 1.20 -21.51 4.69
C GLU A 550 1.60 -22.77 5.48
N ARG A 551 1.10 -23.94 5.06
CA ARG A 551 1.40 -25.23 5.71
C ARG A 551 2.87 -25.62 5.57
N VAL A 552 3.43 -25.49 4.36
CA VAL A 552 4.83 -25.80 4.09
C VAL A 552 5.76 -24.82 4.80
N ALA A 553 5.41 -23.53 4.86
CA ALA A 553 6.19 -22.51 5.57
C ALA A 553 6.37 -22.84 7.06
N LYS A 554 5.26 -23.16 7.74
CA LYS A 554 5.25 -23.52 9.17
C LYS A 554 6.09 -24.76 9.45
N LEU A 555 5.91 -25.81 8.63
CA LEU A 555 6.69 -27.04 8.76
C LEU A 555 8.19 -26.85 8.49
N LEU A 556 8.57 -25.98 7.55
CA LEU A 556 9.99 -25.68 7.28
C LEU A 556 10.61 -24.81 8.38
N GLU A 557 9.87 -23.85 8.94
CA GLU A 557 10.32 -23.09 10.12
C GLU A 557 10.51 -24.01 11.33
N GLU A 558 9.60 -24.95 11.58
CA GLU A 558 9.72 -25.95 12.65
C GLU A 558 10.95 -26.87 12.48
N LEU A 559 11.34 -27.22 11.26
CA LEU A 559 12.40 -28.20 10.98
C LEU A 559 13.78 -27.59 10.70
N VAL A 560 13.88 -26.34 10.24
CA VAL A 560 15.14 -25.76 9.75
C VAL A 560 15.38 -24.35 10.31
N VAL A 561 16.60 -24.09 10.77
CA VAL A 561 17.10 -22.75 11.11
C VAL A 561 17.97 -22.24 9.98
N THR A 562 17.72 -21.03 9.48
CA THR A 562 18.59 -20.34 8.50
C THR A 562 19.35 -19.17 9.12
N PRO A 563 20.57 -18.84 8.65
CA PRO A 563 21.32 -17.69 9.15
C PRO A 563 20.67 -16.36 8.76
N GLN A 564 20.05 -16.26 7.57
CA GLN A 564 19.30 -15.09 7.09
C GLN A 564 17.87 -15.46 6.67
N PRO A 565 16.95 -14.46 6.57
CA PRO A 565 15.61 -14.68 6.02
C PRO A 565 15.65 -15.26 4.60
N VAL A 566 14.81 -16.25 4.32
CA VAL A 566 14.71 -16.90 2.99
C VAL A 566 13.33 -16.67 2.39
N ARG A 567 13.29 -16.02 1.23
CA ARG A 567 12.04 -15.64 0.56
C ARG A 567 11.54 -16.80 -0.30
N ILE A 568 10.58 -17.56 0.23
CA ILE A 568 9.90 -18.64 -0.49
C ILE A 568 8.68 -18.05 -1.20
N HIS A 569 8.51 -18.29 -2.50
CA HIS A 569 7.41 -17.69 -3.27
C HIS A 569 6.63 -18.75 -4.05
N TRP A 570 5.30 -18.64 -4.05
CA TRP A 570 4.40 -19.61 -4.69
C TRP A 570 3.54 -18.99 -5.80
N THR A 571 3.49 -19.62 -6.97
CA THR A 571 2.59 -19.24 -8.07
C THR A 571 1.90 -20.45 -8.71
N GLY A 572 0.57 -20.45 -8.76
CA GLY A 572 -0.21 -21.59 -9.26
C GLY A 572 -0.11 -21.83 -10.78
N CYS A 573 0.53 -20.94 -11.54
CA CYS A 573 0.81 -21.11 -12.97
C CYS A 573 1.91 -20.15 -13.50
N PRO A 574 2.43 -20.34 -14.74
CA PRO A 574 3.44 -19.49 -15.38
C PRO A 574 3.06 -18.02 -15.64
N ASN A 575 1.90 -17.52 -15.20
CA ASN A 575 1.67 -16.08 -15.13
C ASN A 575 2.56 -15.38 -14.09
N SER A 576 3.15 -16.15 -13.16
CA SER A 576 4.04 -15.68 -12.08
C SER A 576 3.48 -14.52 -11.26
N CYS A 577 2.23 -14.64 -10.80
CA CYS A 577 1.61 -13.62 -9.96
C CYS A 577 2.23 -13.54 -8.56
N GLY A 578 2.87 -14.63 -8.11
CA GLY A 578 3.72 -14.68 -6.91
C GLY A 578 5.22 -14.52 -7.20
N GLN A 579 5.60 -13.97 -8.36
CA GLN A 579 6.97 -13.52 -8.66
C GLN A 579 8.12 -14.52 -8.43
N VAL A 580 7.93 -15.82 -8.67
CA VAL A 580 8.90 -16.87 -8.30
C VAL A 580 10.31 -16.73 -8.91
N GLN A 581 10.51 -15.86 -9.90
CA GLN A 581 11.82 -15.57 -10.48
C GLN A 581 12.68 -14.63 -9.62
N VAL A 582 12.10 -13.81 -8.74
CA VAL A 582 12.89 -12.94 -7.82
C VAL A 582 13.21 -13.62 -6.49
N ALA A 583 12.61 -14.78 -6.24
CA ALA A 583 12.62 -15.46 -4.94
C ALA A 583 13.92 -16.24 -4.71
N ASP A 584 14.27 -16.43 -3.44
CA ASP A 584 15.33 -17.36 -3.05
C ASP A 584 14.94 -18.79 -3.44
N ILE A 585 13.72 -19.19 -3.07
CA ILE A 585 13.11 -20.47 -3.49
C ILE A 585 11.74 -20.19 -4.14
N GLY A 586 11.66 -20.35 -5.46
CA GLY A 586 10.47 -20.06 -6.24
C GLY A 586 9.71 -21.31 -6.68
N ILE A 587 8.48 -21.50 -6.23
CA ILE A 587 7.66 -22.71 -6.45
C ILE A 587 6.51 -22.41 -7.43
N MET A 588 6.62 -22.94 -8.66
CA MET A 588 5.64 -22.75 -9.73
C MET A 588 4.84 -24.02 -10.00
N GLY A 589 3.51 -23.95 -9.88
CA GLY A 589 2.60 -25.04 -10.24
C GLY A 589 2.79 -25.55 -11.66
N ALA A 590 2.87 -26.89 -11.79
CA ALA A 590 3.10 -27.62 -13.04
C ALA A 590 2.56 -29.06 -12.92
N PRO A 591 2.38 -29.81 -14.02
CA PRO A 591 2.09 -31.25 -13.93
C PRO A 591 3.35 -32.05 -13.51
N ALA A 592 3.20 -32.94 -12.53
CA ALA A 592 4.19 -33.95 -12.15
C ALA A 592 3.70 -35.37 -12.50
N LYS A 593 4.54 -36.39 -12.25
CA LYS A 593 4.19 -37.81 -12.49
C LYS A 593 4.77 -38.76 -11.43
N LYS A 594 3.93 -39.22 -10.50
CA LYS A 594 4.26 -40.21 -9.46
C LYS A 594 3.87 -41.63 -9.90
N MET A 595 4.42 -42.66 -9.25
CA MET A 595 4.00 -44.05 -9.43
C MET A 595 2.90 -44.39 -8.43
N VAL A 596 1.74 -44.84 -8.91
CA VAL A 596 0.58 -45.26 -8.11
C VAL A 596 0.12 -46.61 -8.64
N ASP A 597 0.00 -47.62 -7.76
CA ASP A 597 -0.38 -49.00 -8.10
C ASP A 597 0.36 -49.58 -9.32
N GLY A 598 1.69 -49.36 -9.37
CA GLY A 598 2.56 -49.80 -10.46
C GLY A 598 2.39 -49.04 -11.78
N LYS A 599 1.60 -47.96 -11.83
CA LYS A 599 1.33 -47.15 -13.03
C LYS A 599 1.82 -45.71 -12.84
N LYS A 600 2.37 -45.11 -13.90
CA LYS A 600 2.84 -43.72 -13.87
C LYS A 600 1.69 -42.75 -14.14
N MET A 601 1.08 -42.25 -13.07
CA MET A 601 -0.05 -41.32 -13.14
C MET A 601 0.41 -39.86 -13.16
N ALA A 602 -0.43 -38.95 -13.65
CA ALA A 602 -0.19 -37.52 -13.57
C ALA A 602 -0.75 -36.98 -12.24
N VAL A 603 0.03 -36.17 -11.53
CA VAL A 603 -0.32 -35.60 -10.22
C VAL A 603 -0.07 -34.08 -10.21
N PRO A 604 -0.71 -33.31 -9.30
CA PRO A 604 -0.33 -31.94 -9.01
C PRO A 604 1.17 -31.86 -8.67
N GLY A 605 1.85 -30.82 -9.13
CA GLY A 605 3.29 -30.73 -9.00
C GLY A 605 3.81 -29.30 -9.14
N CYS A 606 5.13 -29.18 -9.15
CA CYS A 606 5.81 -27.92 -9.32
C CYS A 606 7.09 -27.98 -10.17
N LYS A 607 7.56 -26.78 -10.50
CA LYS A 607 8.93 -26.46 -10.88
C LYS A 607 9.50 -25.58 -9.77
N ILE A 608 10.72 -25.85 -9.33
CA ILE A 608 11.42 -25.06 -8.31
C ILE A 608 12.54 -24.28 -8.99
N PHE A 609 12.54 -22.97 -8.77
CA PHE A 609 13.56 -21.99 -9.15
C PHE A 609 14.38 -21.65 -7.90
N VAL A 610 15.68 -21.40 -8.05
CA VAL A 610 16.58 -21.06 -6.94
C VAL A 610 17.46 -19.87 -7.34
N GLY A 611 17.79 -18.99 -6.40
CA GLY A 611 18.78 -17.92 -6.60
C GLY A 611 18.27 -16.64 -7.29
N GLY A 612 16.97 -16.34 -7.22
CA GLY A 612 16.44 -15.02 -7.55
C GLY A 612 16.73 -14.00 -6.45
N ARG A 613 16.97 -12.74 -6.80
CA ARG A 613 17.32 -11.65 -5.86
C ARG A 613 16.55 -10.36 -6.16
N ILE A 614 16.50 -9.49 -5.16
CA ILE A 614 15.88 -8.15 -5.15
C ILE A 614 16.82 -7.15 -4.44
N GLY A 615 16.52 -5.86 -4.52
CA GLY A 615 17.44 -4.81 -4.09
C GLY A 615 18.46 -4.50 -5.20
N GLU A 616 19.55 -3.81 -4.87
CA GLU A 616 20.49 -3.31 -5.88
C GLU A 616 21.18 -4.41 -6.72
N ASP A 617 21.39 -5.60 -6.15
CA ASP A 617 21.92 -6.80 -6.82
C ASP A 617 20.81 -7.73 -7.38
N ALA A 618 19.70 -7.15 -7.85
CA ALA A 618 18.54 -7.86 -8.39
C ALA A 618 18.92 -8.91 -9.46
N HIS A 619 18.27 -10.07 -9.41
CA HIS A 619 18.56 -11.18 -10.32
C HIS A 619 17.32 -12.05 -10.52
N LEU A 620 17.10 -12.53 -11.74
CA LEU A 620 15.94 -13.34 -12.08
C LEU A 620 16.36 -14.78 -12.36
N ALA A 621 15.92 -15.72 -11.53
CA ALA A 621 15.99 -17.14 -11.81
C ALA A 621 15.03 -17.49 -12.96
N LEU A 622 15.52 -17.38 -14.21
CA LEU A 622 14.68 -17.55 -15.41
C LEU A 622 14.36 -19.02 -15.73
N GLU A 623 15.28 -19.95 -15.41
CA GLU A 623 15.09 -21.39 -15.58
C GLU A 623 14.91 -22.08 -14.21
N PRO A 624 13.98 -23.05 -14.07
CA PRO A 624 13.84 -23.80 -12.83
C PRO A 624 14.88 -24.92 -12.73
N THR A 625 15.58 -24.93 -11.61
CA THR A 625 16.54 -25.96 -11.16
C THR A 625 15.91 -27.35 -11.12
N TYR A 626 14.70 -27.47 -10.55
CA TYR A 626 13.97 -28.74 -10.42
C TYR A 626 12.63 -28.68 -11.18
N LYS A 627 12.26 -29.78 -11.85
CA LYS A 627 11.15 -29.82 -12.81
C LYS A 627 10.32 -31.09 -12.65
N GLY A 628 9.02 -30.95 -12.34
CA GLY A 628 8.08 -32.07 -12.26
C GLY A 628 8.05 -32.79 -10.91
N ILE A 629 8.41 -32.08 -9.83
CA ILE A 629 8.33 -32.56 -8.45
C ILE A 629 6.84 -32.64 -8.05
N PRO A 630 6.36 -33.73 -7.44
CA PRO A 630 5.00 -33.80 -6.88
C PRO A 630 4.77 -32.74 -5.77
N LEU A 631 3.52 -32.48 -5.38
CA LEU A 631 3.20 -31.55 -4.29
C LEU A 631 2.96 -32.25 -2.94
N GLU A 632 2.94 -33.57 -2.92
CA GLU A 632 2.87 -34.39 -1.72
C GLU A 632 4.14 -34.23 -0.86
N ASP A 633 3.96 -34.20 0.47
CA ASP A 633 5.01 -33.77 1.39
C ASP A 633 6.22 -34.71 1.41
N GLU A 634 6.02 -36.01 1.18
CA GLU A 634 7.11 -36.99 1.11
C GLU A 634 8.12 -36.72 -0.02
N GLU A 635 7.71 -35.94 -1.03
CA GLU A 635 8.53 -35.59 -2.20
C GLU A 635 9.01 -34.13 -2.11
N LEU A 636 8.13 -33.22 -1.67
CA LEU A 636 8.41 -31.78 -1.65
C LEU A 636 9.23 -31.33 -0.42
N ILE A 637 8.88 -31.79 0.79
CA ILE A 637 9.51 -31.29 2.02
C ILE A 637 11.00 -31.69 2.10
N PRO A 638 11.42 -32.95 1.84
CA PRO A 638 12.84 -33.31 1.86
C PRO A 638 13.68 -32.50 0.87
N LEU A 639 13.13 -32.20 -0.31
CA LEU A 639 13.82 -31.39 -1.32
C LEU A 639 13.95 -29.92 -0.90
N LEU A 640 12.92 -29.33 -0.28
CA LEU A 640 13.00 -27.96 0.24
C LEU A 640 13.98 -27.86 1.41
N ILE A 641 14.01 -28.86 2.31
CA ILE A 641 15.02 -28.96 3.39
C ILE A 641 16.43 -29.09 2.80
N GLN A 642 16.62 -29.91 1.76
CA GLN A 642 17.91 -30.02 1.07
C GLN A 642 18.37 -28.67 0.51
N ILE A 643 17.51 -27.97 -0.24
CA ILE A 643 17.84 -26.65 -0.84
C ILE A 643 18.17 -25.62 0.26
N LEU A 644 17.40 -25.60 1.36
CA LEU A 644 17.68 -24.70 2.50
C LEU A 644 19.06 -24.97 3.12
N LYS A 645 19.46 -26.23 3.27
CA LYS A 645 20.78 -26.61 3.83
C LYS A 645 21.93 -26.31 2.87
N GLU A 646 21.79 -26.73 1.60
CA GLU A 646 22.87 -26.67 0.60
C GLU A 646 23.12 -25.25 0.08
N GLU A 647 22.07 -24.50 -0.26
CA GLU A 647 22.17 -23.18 -0.89
C GLU A 647 22.09 -22.04 0.14
N TYR A 648 21.25 -22.20 1.18
CA TYR A 648 20.95 -21.16 2.17
C TYR A 648 21.58 -21.39 3.54
N LYS A 649 22.50 -22.36 3.65
CA LYS A 649 23.26 -22.70 4.87
C LYS A 649 22.37 -23.01 6.08
N GLY A 650 21.17 -23.54 5.84
CA GLY A 650 20.28 -24.00 6.87
C GLY A 650 20.85 -25.18 7.65
N VAL A 651 20.40 -25.34 8.90
CA VAL A 651 20.69 -26.49 9.76
C VAL A 651 19.40 -27.07 10.31
N ASP A 652 19.40 -28.35 10.69
CA ASP A 652 18.28 -28.94 11.43
C ASP A 652 18.04 -28.15 12.72
N ARG A 653 16.77 -27.83 13.01
CA ARG A 653 16.40 -27.20 14.28
C ARG A 653 16.56 -28.21 15.42
N ALA A 654 17.11 -27.77 16.55
CA ALA A 654 17.21 -28.60 17.75
C ALA A 654 15.83 -28.76 18.42
N GLU A 655 15.56 -29.90 19.06
CA GLU A 655 14.26 -30.21 19.68
C GLU A 655 13.87 -29.23 20.81
N ASP A 656 14.85 -28.50 21.37
CA ASP A 656 14.70 -27.48 22.41
C ASP A 656 14.72 -26.03 21.88
N ASP A 657 15.00 -25.79 20.59
CA ASP A 657 14.99 -24.44 20.00
C ASP A 657 13.57 -23.93 19.73
N LEU A 658 13.01 -23.27 20.75
CA LEU A 658 11.70 -22.64 20.70
C LEU A 658 11.71 -21.21 20.12
N SER A 659 12.80 -20.73 19.50
CA SER A 659 12.95 -19.33 19.04
C SER A 659 11.88 -18.85 18.05
N PHE A 660 11.31 -19.75 17.25
CA PHE A 660 10.19 -19.47 16.32
C PHE A 660 8.82 -19.41 17.01
N THR A 661 8.72 -19.83 18.28
CA THR A 661 7.48 -19.82 19.08
C THR A 661 7.46 -18.62 20.02
N THR A 662 7.45 -17.40 19.47
CA THR A 662 7.45 -16.14 20.23
C THR A 662 6.11 -15.85 20.93
N ILE A 663 5.75 -16.70 21.88
CA ILE A 663 5.00 -16.31 23.08
C ILE A 663 6.04 -16.27 24.21
N PRO A 664 6.08 -15.23 25.05
CA PRO A 664 6.75 -15.30 26.34
C PRO A 664 6.07 -16.36 27.23
N ARG A 665 6.46 -17.64 27.07
CA ARG A 665 5.83 -18.80 27.71
C ARG A 665 6.09 -18.90 29.23
N THR A 666 6.76 -17.92 29.81
CA THR A 666 6.81 -17.70 31.26
C THR A 666 5.48 -17.09 31.73
N PRO A 667 4.76 -17.70 32.69
CA PRO A 667 3.61 -17.09 33.34
C PRO A 667 3.93 -15.69 33.89
N GLU A 668 5.17 -15.46 34.32
CA GLU A 668 5.68 -14.17 34.80
C GLU A 668 5.66 -13.07 33.73
N ALA A 669 5.95 -13.38 32.46
CA ALA A 669 5.97 -12.37 31.40
C ALA A 669 4.56 -12.00 30.93
N THR A 670 3.68 -13.00 30.78
CA THR A 670 2.26 -12.77 30.51
C THR A 670 1.59 -12.01 31.67
N ALA A 671 1.92 -12.37 32.92
CA ALA A 671 1.44 -11.67 34.11
C ALA A 671 2.00 -10.24 34.22
N LEU A 672 3.27 -10.01 33.86
CA LEU A 672 3.86 -8.66 33.86
C LEU A 672 3.22 -7.76 32.80
N ALA A 673 2.98 -8.26 31.59
CA ALA A 673 2.26 -7.53 30.54
C ALA A 673 0.81 -7.21 30.98
N ALA A 674 0.09 -8.21 31.52
CA ALA A 674 -1.27 -8.00 32.04
C ALA A 674 -1.32 -7.04 33.25
N PHE A 675 -0.31 -7.08 34.13
CA PHE A 675 -0.18 -6.17 35.26
C PHE A 675 0.15 -4.74 34.82
N MET A 676 1.03 -4.56 33.83
CA MET A 676 1.31 -3.25 33.25
C MET A 676 0.09 -2.69 32.49
N ALA A 677 -0.63 -3.52 31.74
CA ALA A 677 -1.88 -3.13 31.08
C ALA A 677 -2.96 -2.73 32.08
N ALA A 678 -3.15 -3.50 33.17
CA ALA A 678 -4.08 -3.16 34.24
C ALA A 678 -3.69 -1.84 34.93
N LYS A 679 -2.41 -1.66 35.25
CA LYS A 679 -1.90 -0.46 35.91
C LYS A 679 -1.95 0.80 35.02
N ALA A 680 -1.84 0.65 33.70
CA ALA A 680 -2.04 1.74 32.75
C ALA A 680 -3.51 2.16 32.60
N LEU A 681 -4.45 1.37 33.14
CA LEU A 681 -5.89 1.65 33.18
C LEU A 681 -6.37 2.11 34.56
N GLU A 682 -5.49 2.18 35.57
CA GLU A 682 -5.78 2.80 36.85
C GLU A 682 -5.69 4.34 36.69
N PRO A 683 -6.78 5.10 36.92
CA PRO A 683 -6.70 6.56 36.91
C PRO A 683 -5.85 7.05 38.10
N GLU A 684 -5.03 8.07 37.91
CA GLU A 684 -4.24 8.65 39.01
C GLU A 684 -5.14 9.06 40.18
N GLU A 685 -4.91 8.45 41.35
CA GLU A 685 -5.64 8.77 42.58
C GLU A 685 -5.39 10.22 42.98
N LYS A 686 -6.41 11.06 42.84
CA LYS A 686 -6.45 12.36 43.50
C LYS A 686 -6.75 12.13 44.97
N GLU A 687 -5.96 12.72 45.85
CA GLU A 687 -6.29 12.86 47.26
C GLU A 687 -7.59 13.67 47.40
N GLU A 688 -8.70 13.02 47.77
CA GLU A 688 -9.94 13.70 48.16
C GLU A 688 -10.21 13.53 49.67
N GLU A 689 -10.86 14.54 50.23
CA GLU A 689 -10.95 14.83 51.67
C GLU A 689 -12.08 14.03 52.37
N GLU A 690 -11.96 13.79 53.68
CA GLU A 690 -12.86 12.89 54.42
C GLU A 690 -14.36 13.31 54.40
N ALA A 691 -15.25 12.34 54.14
CA ALA A 691 -16.69 12.47 54.39
C ALA A 691 -17.27 11.18 55.01
N ALA A 692 -18.28 11.34 55.88
CA ALA A 692 -18.74 10.31 56.82
C ALA A 692 -19.73 9.25 56.23
N PRO A 693 -19.93 8.09 56.88
CA PRO A 693 -20.31 6.86 56.16
C PRO A 693 -21.78 6.39 56.27
N ALA A 694 -22.10 5.46 55.37
CA ALA A 694 -23.01 4.30 55.48
C ALA A 694 -24.54 4.47 55.32
N VAL A 695 -25.08 3.71 54.33
CA VAL A 695 -26.22 2.80 54.51
C VAL A 695 -25.86 1.46 53.83
N LYS A 696 -26.31 0.32 54.39
CA LYS A 696 -26.21 -1.01 53.75
C LYS A 696 -27.60 -1.50 53.31
N ALA A 697 -27.65 -2.27 52.23
CA ALA A 697 -28.77 -3.14 51.87
C ALA A 697 -28.23 -4.52 51.41
N GLU A 698 -29.01 -5.58 51.57
CA GLU A 698 -28.51 -6.97 51.53
C GLU A 698 -28.66 -7.68 50.17
N VAL A 699 -27.90 -8.78 50.03
CA VAL A 699 -27.89 -9.69 48.88
C VAL A 699 -28.82 -10.88 49.13
N ALA A 700 -29.45 -11.42 48.08
CA ALA A 700 -30.15 -12.71 48.13
C ALA A 700 -29.70 -13.65 46.97
N PRO A 701 -29.71 -15.00 47.13
CA PRO A 701 -28.94 -15.91 46.28
C PRO A 701 -29.76 -16.67 45.21
N PRO A 702 -29.09 -17.35 44.23
CA PRO A 702 -29.74 -18.03 43.09
C PRO A 702 -29.83 -19.57 43.21
N ALA A 703 -30.75 -20.20 42.46
CA ALA A 703 -30.76 -21.61 41.98
C ALA A 703 -32.14 -21.96 41.33
N PRO A 704 -32.34 -23.11 40.64
CA PRO A 704 -31.40 -24.14 40.18
C PRO A 704 -31.43 -24.41 38.65
N LYS A 705 -30.64 -25.40 38.19
CA LYS A 705 -30.62 -25.94 36.81
C LYS A 705 -31.63 -27.09 36.62
N ALA A 706 -31.89 -27.48 35.36
CA ALA A 706 -32.50 -28.76 34.98
C ALA A 706 -31.70 -29.41 33.82
N GLU A 707 -31.89 -30.72 33.59
CA GLU A 707 -30.90 -31.58 32.93
C GLU A 707 -31.36 -32.37 31.68
N VAL A 708 -30.41 -32.54 30.75
CA VAL A 708 -30.05 -33.78 30.01
C VAL A 708 -31.15 -34.56 29.26
N LYS A 709 -30.93 -34.75 27.94
CA LYS A 709 -30.82 -36.11 27.35
C LYS A 709 -30.15 -36.16 25.96
N VAL A 710 -29.30 -37.17 25.80
CA VAL A 710 -28.62 -37.57 24.56
C VAL A 710 -29.36 -38.76 23.94
N LYS A 711 -29.32 -38.89 22.60
CA LYS A 711 -29.44 -40.20 21.94
C LYS A 711 -28.64 -40.28 20.63
N LYS A 712 -28.53 -41.50 20.09
CA LYS A 712 -27.43 -42.00 19.25
C LYS A 712 -27.92 -42.48 17.87
N GLU A 713 -27.00 -42.50 16.91
CA GLU A 713 -26.83 -43.48 15.81
C GLU A 713 -27.99 -43.74 14.81
N SER A 714 -27.69 -43.61 13.50
CA SER A 714 -27.65 -44.78 12.58
C SER A 714 -27.27 -44.42 11.13
N ALA A 715 -26.77 -45.42 10.41
CA ALA A 715 -26.52 -45.54 8.96
C ALA A 715 -26.42 -47.06 8.63
N PRO A 716 -26.25 -47.56 7.39
CA PRO A 716 -26.16 -46.91 6.07
C PRO A 716 -27.11 -47.58 5.02
N ALA A 717 -26.64 -47.84 3.78
CA ALA A 717 -27.22 -48.61 2.65
C ALA A 717 -28.13 -47.84 1.66
N SER A 718 -28.18 -48.17 0.34
CA SER A 718 -27.30 -48.98 -0.54
C SER A 718 -27.61 -48.80 -2.05
N GLU A 719 -26.60 -49.04 -2.91
CA GLU A 719 -26.60 -49.52 -4.31
C GLU A 719 -27.80 -49.31 -5.27
N ALA A 720 -27.55 -48.77 -6.48
CA ALA A 720 -27.58 -49.51 -7.78
C ALA A 720 -27.34 -48.58 -9.02
N ASN A 721 -27.19 -49.08 -10.27
CA ASN A 721 -26.04 -49.76 -10.92
C ASN A 721 -26.31 -49.86 -12.46
N LYS A 722 -25.29 -49.72 -13.35
CA LYS A 722 -25.35 -49.84 -14.85
C LYS A 722 -26.15 -48.73 -15.57
N LYS A 723 -25.95 -48.33 -16.84
CA LYS A 723 -25.13 -48.75 -18.04
C LYS A 723 -25.13 -47.54 -19.04
N GLU A 724 -24.37 -47.38 -20.15
CA GLU A 724 -23.32 -48.14 -20.88
C GLU A 724 -22.45 -47.16 -21.77
N GLU A 725 -21.98 -47.65 -22.93
CA GLU A 725 -21.15 -47.08 -24.03
C GLU A 725 -21.82 -45.93 -24.87
N LYS A 726 -21.14 -45.13 -25.73
CA LYS A 726 -20.17 -45.54 -26.78
C LYS A 726 -19.36 -44.39 -27.45
N LYS A 727 -18.11 -44.74 -27.85
CA LYS A 727 -17.32 -44.29 -29.03
C LYS A 727 -16.91 -42.81 -29.28
N ALA A 728 -15.58 -42.63 -29.22
CA ALA A 728 -14.66 -42.27 -30.33
C ALA A 728 -14.35 -40.79 -30.66
N ALA A 729 -13.06 -40.57 -30.99
CA ALA A 729 -12.47 -39.35 -31.54
C ALA A 729 -11.37 -39.72 -32.58
N PRO A 730 -10.99 -38.82 -33.49
CA PRO A 730 -9.80 -38.96 -34.35
C PRO A 730 -8.59 -38.16 -33.83
N ALA A 731 -7.38 -38.59 -34.18
CA ALA A 731 -6.11 -37.87 -33.96
C ALA A 731 -5.60 -37.21 -35.26
N PRO A 732 -4.62 -36.30 -35.16
CA PRO A 732 -3.35 -36.49 -35.88
C PRO A 732 -2.16 -36.57 -34.89
N VAL A 733 -1.22 -37.52 -34.99
CA VAL A 733 -0.12 -37.67 -35.99
C VAL A 733 1.02 -36.66 -35.75
N VAL A 734 2.24 -37.20 -35.66
CA VAL A 734 3.50 -36.48 -35.37
C VAL A 734 4.39 -36.47 -36.60
N ALA A 735 5.11 -35.37 -36.83
CA ALA A 735 6.25 -35.32 -37.73
C ALA A 735 7.50 -34.83 -36.98
N LYS A 736 8.65 -35.49 -37.21
CA LYS A 736 9.97 -35.03 -36.74
C LYS A 736 10.60 -34.10 -37.78
N ILE A 737 11.33 -33.09 -37.32
CA ILE A 737 12.55 -32.60 -37.99
C ILE A 737 13.62 -32.49 -36.90
N GLU A 738 14.82 -33.00 -37.19
CA GLU A 738 16.02 -32.81 -36.37
C GLU A 738 16.91 -31.79 -37.07
N GLU A 739 17.51 -30.85 -36.33
CA GLU A 739 18.70 -30.16 -36.81
C GLU A 739 19.65 -29.86 -35.66
N LYS A 740 20.96 -30.08 -35.88
CA LYS A 740 22.03 -29.85 -34.90
C LYS A 740 22.78 -28.57 -35.25
N LYS A 741 23.07 -27.73 -34.27
CA LYS A 741 24.24 -26.86 -34.26
C LYS A 741 24.71 -26.60 -32.83
N ALA A 742 26.01 -26.61 -32.64
CA ALA A 742 26.67 -26.34 -31.37
C ALA A 742 27.43 -25.01 -31.44
N ALA A 743 27.64 -24.37 -30.29
CA ALA A 743 28.47 -23.18 -30.11
C ALA A 743 29.32 -23.36 -28.82
N PRO A 744 30.48 -22.71 -28.71
CA PRO A 744 31.50 -23.05 -27.70
C PRO A 744 31.30 -22.37 -26.33
N ALA A 745 32.05 -22.84 -25.34
CA ALA A 745 32.08 -22.30 -23.98
C ALA A 745 32.89 -20.97 -23.88
N PRO A 746 32.55 -20.09 -22.91
CA PRO A 746 33.31 -18.87 -22.63
C PRO A 746 34.59 -19.13 -21.81
N ALA A 747 35.57 -18.25 -21.95
CA ALA A 747 36.80 -18.24 -21.15
C ALA A 747 36.64 -17.38 -19.88
N ALA A 748 37.45 -17.66 -18.85
CA ALA A 748 37.44 -16.93 -17.59
C ALA A 748 38.21 -15.59 -17.67
N PRO A 749 37.76 -14.53 -16.96
CA PRO A 749 38.47 -13.26 -16.87
C PRO A 749 39.65 -13.30 -15.87
N VAL A 750 40.65 -12.44 -16.09
CA VAL A 750 41.84 -12.28 -15.25
C VAL A 750 41.66 -11.11 -14.28
N ALA A 751 42.08 -11.27 -13.02
CA ALA A 751 41.99 -10.24 -11.98
C ALA A 751 43.20 -9.28 -11.97
N PRO A 752 43.00 -7.96 -11.79
CA PRO A 752 44.07 -7.00 -11.55
C PRO A 752 44.16 -6.56 -10.07
N VAL A 753 45.30 -6.92 -9.46
CA VAL A 753 46.10 -6.20 -8.45
C VAL A 753 45.48 -4.96 -7.76
N ALA A 754 45.40 -5.00 -6.43
CA ALA A 754 45.04 -3.86 -5.59
C ALA A 754 46.14 -2.79 -5.46
N LYS A 755 45.75 -1.56 -5.13
CA LYS A 755 46.60 -0.53 -4.51
C LYS A 755 45.91 0.05 -3.28
N GLN A 756 46.67 0.28 -2.22
CA GLN A 756 46.27 1.06 -1.06
C GLN A 756 46.82 2.48 -1.20
N GLU A 757 46.09 3.49 -0.74
CA GLU A 757 46.67 4.79 -0.37
C GLU A 757 45.83 5.46 0.73
N GLU A 758 46.44 6.35 1.51
CA GLU A 758 45.97 6.67 2.87
C GLU A 758 45.28 8.03 3.03
N THR A 759 44.16 8.01 3.76
CA THR A 759 43.64 9.09 4.64
C THR A 759 43.31 10.48 4.05
N LYS A 760 42.11 10.97 4.41
CA LYS A 760 41.97 12.00 5.46
C LYS A 760 40.52 12.20 5.88
N LYS A 761 40.31 12.52 7.16
CA LYS A 761 39.03 13.02 7.68
C LYS A 761 38.86 14.48 7.28
N ALA A 762 37.68 14.83 6.76
CA ALA A 762 37.13 16.17 6.83
C ALA A 762 35.64 16.04 7.13
N ALA A 763 35.14 16.84 8.06
CA ALA A 763 33.71 17.00 8.31
C ALA A 763 33.39 18.50 8.24
N PRO A 764 32.33 18.89 7.53
CA PRO A 764 31.62 20.13 7.79
C PRO A 764 30.24 19.85 8.38
N VAL A 765 29.81 20.74 9.28
CA VAL A 765 28.43 20.78 9.81
C VAL A 765 27.57 21.58 8.84
N VAL A 766 26.34 21.15 8.60
CA VAL A 766 25.26 22.00 8.06
C VAL A 766 24.08 21.91 9.02
N SER A 767 23.66 23.05 9.56
CA SER A 767 22.47 23.18 10.41
C SER A 767 21.31 23.71 9.58
N ILE A 768 20.26 22.92 9.41
CA ILE A 768 18.99 23.34 8.79
C ILE A 768 18.08 23.92 9.89
N SER A 769 17.37 25.01 9.60
CA SER A 769 16.52 25.73 10.55
C SER A 769 15.16 25.06 10.75
N HIS A 770 14.74 24.96 12.01
CA HIS A 770 13.50 24.29 12.44
C HIS A 770 12.21 24.90 11.85
N ASP A 771 12.27 26.16 11.40
CA ASP A 771 11.13 26.91 10.89
C ASP A 771 10.69 26.48 9.48
N GLU A 772 11.58 25.90 8.66
CA GLU A 772 11.26 25.49 7.29
C GLU A 772 10.37 24.23 7.26
N ASP A 773 10.67 23.22 8.09
CA ASP A 773 9.82 22.04 8.29
C ASP A 773 8.43 22.42 8.84
N LEU A 774 8.38 23.42 9.73
CA LEU A 774 7.12 23.87 10.32
C LEU A 774 6.23 24.56 9.27
N MET A 775 6.81 25.42 8.42
CA MET A 775 6.10 26.07 7.33
C MET A 775 5.64 25.08 6.26
N LEU A 776 6.46 24.08 5.91
CA LEU A 776 6.09 23.02 4.98
C LEU A 776 4.92 22.17 5.52
N THR A 777 4.96 21.84 6.82
CA THR A 777 3.89 21.11 7.51
C THR A 777 2.59 21.93 7.56
N LEU A 778 2.68 23.23 7.86
CA LEU A 778 1.52 24.12 7.90
C LEU A 778 0.89 24.30 6.50
N GLN A 779 1.72 24.40 5.45
CA GLN A 779 1.26 24.47 4.07
C GLN A 779 0.49 23.20 3.69
N VAL A 780 1.00 22.01 4.02
CA VAL A 780 0.30 20.73 3.75
C VAL A 780 -1.05 20.64 4.46
N ILE A 781 -1.17 21.16 5.68
CA ILE A 781 -2.44 21.21 6.44
C ILE A 781 -3.43 22.20 5.79
N MET A 782 -2.97 23.39 5.38
CA MET A 782 -3.80 24.38 4.69
C MET A 782 -4.24 23.90 3.30
N ASP A 783 -3.36 23.23 2.56
CA ASP A 783 -3.67 22.58 1.28
C ASP A 783 -4.71 21.46 1.44
N HIS A 784 -4.77 20.78 2.58
CA HIS A 784 -5.80 19.79 2.86
C HIS A 784 -7.16 20.45 3.12
N ALA A 785 -7.19 21.51 3.93
CA ALA A 785 -8.41 22.26 4.26
C ALA A 785 -9.03 22.95 3.03
N ASN A 786 -8.20 23.54 2.16
CA ASN A 786 -8.64 24.32 1.00
C ASN A 786 -9.20 23.48 -0.17
N ARG A 787 -9.14 22.15 -0.10
CA ARG A 787 -9.61 21.24 -1.17
C ARG A 787 -11.03 20.70 -1.00
N SER A 788 -11.75 21.12 0.06
CA SER A 788 -13.15 20.75 0.27
C SER A 788 -14.10 21.77 -0.37
N SER A 789 -14.56 21.50 -1.59
CA SER A 789 -15.53 22.32 -2.30
C SER A 789 -16.82 21.55 -2.59
N THR A 790 -17.95 22.03 -2.07
CA THR A 790 -19.29 21.56 -2.46
C THR A 790 -20.25 22.73 -2.67
N ALA A 791 -20.93 22.73 -3.83
CA ALA A 791 -22.01 23.63 -4.21
C ALA A 791 -22.92 22.90 -5.23
N SER A 792 -24.23 23.16 -5.33
CA SER A 792 -25.12 23.92 -4.45
C SER A 792 -26.43 23.13 -4.22
N LYS A 793 -27.26 23.54 -3.25
CA LYS A 793 -28.40 22.76 -2.75
C LYS A 793 -29.73 23.01 -3.51
N GLU A 794 -29.67 23.58 -4.71
CA GLU A 794 -30.80 24.32 -5.30
C GLU A 794 -31.51 23.63 -6.48
N GLN A 795 -31.22 22.35 -6.73
CA GLN A 795 -31.84 21.58 -7.83
C GLN A 795 -32.78 20.43 -7.41
N LEU A 796 -33.02 20.20 -6.11
CA LEU A 796 -33.78 19.03 -5.63
C LEU A 796 -34.85 19.29 -4.54
N ILE A 797 -35.39 20.50 -4.45
CA ILE A 797 -36.59 20.76 -3.62
C ILE A 797 -37.65 21.53 -4.42
N HIS A 798 -38.53 20.81 -5.12
CA HIS A 798 -39.85 21.35 -5.49
C HIS A 798 -40.96 20.30 -5.68
N HIS A 799 -41.14 19.40 -4.72
CA HIS A 799 -42.48 18.93 -4.36
C HIS A 799 -42.51 18.48 -2.89
N HIS A 800 -43.54 18.91 -2.16
CA HIS A 800 -43.73 18.67 -0.72
C HIS A 800 -45.21 18.27 -0.51
N GLU A 801 -45.51 17.67 0.64
CA GLU A 801 -46.86 17.28 1.10
C GLU A 801 -47.48 16.08 0.32
N GLU A 802 -48.14 15.08 0.95
CA GLU A 802 -48.51 14.86 2.35
C GLU A 802 -48.18 13.42 2.80
N SER A 803 -47.68 13.24 4.03
CA SER A 803 -48.20 12.29 5.05
C SER A 803 -47.17 12.04 6.17
N LYS A 804 -47.63 11.93 7.42
CA LYS A 804 -46.78 11.63 8.59
C LYS A 804 -46.96 10.18 9.03
N LYS A 805 -45.86 9.50 9.35
CA LYS A 805 -45.77 8.53 10.47
C LYS A 805 -44.31 8.24 10.84
N GLU A 806 -44.11 7.78 12.08
CA GLU A 806 -42.77 7.68 12.67
C GLU A 806 -41.92 6.54 12.10
N ILE A 807 -40.61 6.79 12.01
CA ILE A 807 -39.57 5.77 12.19
C ILE A 807 -38.61 6.32 13.22
N VAL A 808 -38.37 5.57 14.30
CA VAL A 808 -37.30 5.85 15.26
C VAL A 808 -36.04 5.15 14.78
N ILE A 809 -34.92 5.89 14.74
CA ILE A 809 -33.58 5.33 14.59
C ILE A 809 -32.71 6.03 15.63
N ASP A 810 -32.30 5.29 16.66
CA ASP A 810 -31.15 5.67 17.48
C ASP A 810 -29.89 5.31 16.70
N GLU A 811 -29.03 6.29 16.40
CA GLU A 811 -27.58 6.17 16.50
C GLU A 811 -26.92 7.55 16.32
N ALA A 812 -25.81 7.80 17.03
CA ALA A 812 -25.17 9.10 17.06
C ALA A 812 -24.19 9.26 15.89
N ILE A 813 -24.41 10.30 15.07
CA ILE A 813 -23.46 10.70 14.02
C ILE A 813 -22.58 11.83 14.58
N ASP A 814 -21.28 11.57 14.78
CA ASP A 814 -20.32 12.65 15.00
C ASP A 814 -20.00 13.32 13.65
N VAL A 815 -20.13 14.65 13.61
CA VAL A 815 -19.90 15.47 12.43
C VAL A 815 -19.06 16.67 12.84
N SER A 816 -17.76 16.43 13.00
CA SER A 816 -16.79 17.40 13.50
C SER A 816 -16.50 18.51 12.46
N ILE A 817 -17.40 19.49 12.36
CA ILE A 817 -17.18 20.73 11.60
C ILE A 817 -16.06 21.54 12.27
N PRO A 818 -15.05 22.04 11.52
CA PRO A 818 -13.99 22.87 12.10
C PRO A 818 -14.53 24.10 12.83
N TYR A 819 -14.13 24.27 14.09
CA TYR A 819 -14.71 25.24 15.03
C TYR A 819 -14.85 26.67 14.47
N MET A 820 -13.85 27.16 13.73
CA MET A 820 -13.86 28.52 13.15
C MET A 820 -14.94 28.70 12.07
N ALA A 821 -15.29 27.64 11.33
CA ALA A 821 -16.42 27.69 10.41
C ALA A 821 -17.76 27.81 11.17
N THR A 822 -17.88 27.15 12.32
CA THR A 822 -19.06 27.23 13.19
C THR A 822 -19.21 28.62 13.83
N ALA A 823 -18.11 29.21 14.34
CA ALA A 823 -18.09 30.57 14.86
C ALA A 823 -18.48 31.60 13.79
N LYS A 824 -17.97 31.43 12.57
CA LYS A 824 -18.26 32.29 11.42
C LYS A 824 -19.71 32.17 10.93
N LEU A 825 -20.24 30.96 10.79
CA LEU A 825 -21.66 30.73 10.51
C LEU A 825 -22.57 31.31 11.60
N ALA A 826 -22.19 31.18 12.87
CA ALA A 826 -22.93 31.76 13.98
C ALA A 826 -22.94 33.30 13.94
N PHE A 827 -21.82 33.94 13.56
CA PHE A 827 -21.79 35.40 13.35
C PHE A 827 -22.58 35.81 12.11
N GLU A 828 -22.45 35.10 10.99
CA GLU A 828 -23.12 35.41 9.72
C GLU A 828 -24.64 35.31 9.86
N HIS A 829 -25.15 34.29 10.54
CA HIS A 829 -26.58 34.12 10.88
C HIS A 829 -27.05 34.84 12.16
N SER A 830 -26.16 35.50 12.91
CA SER A 830 -26.54 36.34 14.05
C SER A 830 -27.44 37.50 13.61
N SER A 831 -28.58 37.67 14.29
CA SER A 831 -29.46 38.84 14.14
C SER A 831 -28.90 40.09 14.83
N ASP A 832 -27.91 39.94 15.70
CA ASP A 832 -27.16 41.03 16.31
C ASP A 832 -25.78 41.18 15.63
N LYS A 833 -25.50 42.38 15.11
CA LYS A 833 -24.25 42.78 14.44
C LYS A 833 -23.58 43.96 15.15
N SER A 834 -23.86 44.17 16.44
CA SER A 834 -23.40 45.32 17.23
C SER A 834 -21.90 45.31 17.61
N MET A 835 -21.21 44.20 17.36
CA MET A 835 -19.77 44.01 17.57
C MET A 835 -19.12 43.43 16.30
N SER A 836 -17.79 43.59 16.17
CA SER A 836 -17.03 43.02 15.05
C SER A 836 -16.97 41.49 15.11
N TYR A 837 -16.54 40.85 14.01
CA TYR A 837 -16.34 39.41 13.98
C TYR A 837 -15.31 38.97 15.02
N ASP A 838 -14.18 39.66 15.09
CA ASP A 838 -13.05 39.34 15.97
C ASP A 838 -13.47 39.41 17.47
N GLU A 839 -14.28 40.40 17.83
CA GLU A 839 -14.89 40.52 19.17
C GLU A 839 -15.93 39.42 19.43
N PHE A 840 -16.74 39.08 18.42
CA PHE A 840 -17.73 38.00 18.51
C PHE A 840 -17.08 36.63 18.65
N GLU A 841 -16.00 36.33 17.91
CA GLU A 841 -15.30 35.05 17.93
C GLU A 841 -14.69 34.77 19.31
N ILE A 842 -14.02 35.78 19.90
CA ILE A 842 -13.49 35.71 21.27
C ILE A 842 -14.62 35.46 22.29
N LYS A 843 -15.75 36.15 22.14
CA LYS A 843 -16.91 35.96 23.01
C LYS A 843 -17.54 34.57 22.84
N TYR A 844 -17.74 34.13 21.60
CA TYR A 844 -18.33 32.85 21.23
C TYR A 844 -17.49 31.67 21.74
N LEU A 845 -16.16 31.81 21.73
CA LEU A 845 -15.23 30.87 22.38
C LEU A 845 -15.37 30.90 23.90
N ALA A 846 -15.38 32.08 24.52
CA ALA A 846 -15.53 32.23 25.97
C ALA A 846 -16.89 31.74 26.50
N ASP A 847 -17.95 31.81 25.69
CA ASP A 847 -19.27 31.26 25.97
C ASP A 847 -19.29 29.73 25.74
N SER A 848 -18.79 29.25 24.60
CA SER A 848 -18.72 27.80 24.26
C SER A 848 -17.92 26.98 25.28
N VAL A 849 -16.76 27.50 25.72
CA VAL A 849 -15.94 26.85 26.76
C VAL A 849 -16.70 26.79 28.09
N ARG A 850 -17.49 27.82 28.42
CA ARG A 850 -18.32 27.84 29.63
C ARG A 850 -19.42 26.78 29.58
N ASP A 851 -20.04 26.62 28.42
CA ASP A 851 -21.06 25.61 28.15
C ASP A 851 -20.51 24.17 28.21
N VAL A 852 -19.29 23.94 27.70
CA VAL A 852 -18.61 22.64 27.80
C VAL A 852 -18.21 22.32 29.25
N ILE A 853 -17.77 23.32 30.02
CA ILE A 853 -17.50 23.16 31.46
C ILE A 853 -18.80 22.90 32.25
N ALA A 854 -19.90 23.58 31.91
CA ALA A 854 -21.20 23.38 32.54
C ALA A 854 -21.81 22.01 32.23
N LYS A 855 -21.52 21.41 31.07
CA LYS A 855 -21.94 20.04 30.67
C LYS A 855 -21.00 18.93 31.18
N ARG A 856 -19.98 19.28 31.97
CA ARG A 856 -19.06 18.35 32.68
C ARG A 856 -19.25 18.35 34.21
N ARG A 857 -20.41 18.83 34.67
CA ARG A 857 -20.90 18.77 36.06
C ARG A 857 -22.33 18.24 36.07
#